data_AF-A0A3L7JL74-F1
#
_entry.id   AF-A0A3L7JL74-F1
#
_cell.length_a   1.000
_cell.length_b   1.000
_cell.length_c   1.000
_cell.angle_alpha   90.00
_cell.angle_beta   90.00
_cell.angle_gamma   90.00
#
_symmetry.space_group_name_H-M   'P 1'
#
loop_
_entity.id
_entity.type
_entity.pdbx_description
1 polymer ?
#
loop_
_entity_poly.entity_id
_entity_poly.type
_entity_poly.pdbx_seq_one_letter_code
_entity_poly.pdbx_strand_id
1 'polypeptide(L)'
;MTIHQKTRSTFKLSLPKGDWKHLLPEFESAAMAAKMRRAVVNALKKLELSHAKMDHCRPNNRCESGLCPSCVRRRRLALGEFFDSRQLIFIDWKFATIRVANWMKEPGDHTRFGPLAQHPDITKFVAELRKLRRRGLLVIGSIEAVYVTVGNKPEGKNFHIHVLISGLSLEQIREAAGAAFTLDNRVKNPVLVQPVDRQPRDLIKALTYVYKQPFWKKSKTDHGDVGRKQFPKPKELRELIRNYGEHRLDERLILEGVRWEGTKFSIVEQLLPDQLKIPYLPLNVKTVGEGGTVSGNTGIAEPQLKSDDGDLLSNDTVSAEGAHPVHPSKGTSIKLLRQIESLDDGTVSLFIQYPKNDGSVGQLSLPRETLVKSADFKSLLIGKGADASLNYKSAADTLLSQRAAVTIHSTATPGWHDNYFICHAGGWGNRPESVAEVIFAPSSDSYPLKGSTGDISTFLAGIHALFEQSDILLLAYLCALLPPLAMRLGVKSGFSVNLVGESTTGKTLTLRLAQAISSRAEEKDLQTFNLTPGALEPALRERSGSAVVFGDIKAAKEKGLGHVEKIQQLIFAVHGRDGRGTLHQREVPIPFCLVMLSDEISLEERYRQAKQKLETGDRVRCIELRIPSRDKGGVFNRLENPNDAMAAAQDLENLIDSAYGTVFPDWIAALAGKTVESLKSDFNAEAKRFTERLDILDGLGRRFSVSFGYLAATAKIAEAANLLSPKAKAGEALSRLFEDAAAGLRPEEIDLTIEFERLANFVDQKDKVPTASRGKALQEDTGAFFRNEGAVIHLYVRSEELGRVVGSKVEVFIAKLLDGGAVIRGKSGRTKNVKQKGIGRSRYLDIDYGKFLAIRAKL
;
A
#
# COMPACT_ATOMS: atom_id res chain seq x y z
N MET A 1 37.82 -5.96 25.48
CA MET A 1 37.71 -4.76 24.63
C MET A 1 36.29 -4.22 24.72
N THR A 2 36.13 -3.15 25.47
CA THR A 2 34.86 -2.54 25.85
C THR A 2 34.35 -1.66 24.71
N ILE A 3 33.14 -1.92 24.18
CA ILE A 3 32.47 -1.01 23.24
C ILE A 3 31.10 -0.66 23.82
N HIS A 4 30.93 0.63 24.10
CA HIS A 4 29.73 1.25 24.66
C HIS A 4 28.48 1.05 23.80
N GLN A 5 27.39 0.62 24.44
CA GLN A 5 26.03 0.67 23.90
C GLN A 5 25.54 2.12 23.82
N LYS A 6 25.10 2.54 22.62
CA LYS A 6 24.22 3.70 22.41
C LYS A 6 22.85 3.19 21.97
N THR A 7 21.92 3.07 22.91
CA THR A 7 20.49 2.99 22.64
C THR A 7 19.93 4.39 22.38
N ARG A 8 19.50 4.69 21.15
CA ARG A 8 18.56 5.79 20.81
C ARG A 8 18.04 5.64 19.37
N SER A 9 16.77 5.25 19.20
CA SER A 9 15.80 5.99 18.35
C SER A 9 14.39 5.41 18.49
N THR A 10 13.51 6.17 19.13
CA THR A 10 12.05 6.03 19.12
C THR A 10 11.48 6.57 17.81
N PHE A 11 10.60 5.84 17.11
CA PHE A 11 9.70 6.45 16.13
C PHE A 11 8.36 6.78 16.81
N LYS A 12 8.00 8.07 16.81
CA LYS A 12 6.79 8.64 17.39
C LYS A 12 5.78 8.88 16.26
N LEU A 13 4.52 8.47 16.39
CA LEU A 13 3.42 9.02 15.58
C LEU A 13 2.83 10.30 16.22
N SER A 14 3.69 11.17 16.75
CA SER A 14 3.34 12.58 16.86
C SER A 14 3.86 13.25 15.59
N LEU A 15 3.01 13.91 14.80
CA LEU A 15 3.55 15.00 13.97
C LEU A 15 4.28 15.92 14.95
N PRO A 16 5.62 16.05 14.87
CA PRO A 16 6.35 16.80 15.87
C PRO A 16 5.83 18.24 15.85
N LYS A 17 5.50 18.80 17.01
CA LYS A 17 5.23 20.24 17.13
C LYS A 17 6.34 21.00 16.38
N GLY A 18 5.98 21.60 15.25
CA GLY A 18 6.86 22.48 14.47
C GLY A 18 7.77 21.82 13.41
N ASP A 19 7.63 20.53 13.06
CA ASP A 19 8.53 19.91 12.07
C ASP A 19 7.84 19.46 10.76
N TRP A 20 7.29 20.44 10.04
CA TRP A 20 7.11 20.40 8.58
C TRP A 20 8.45 20.39 7.83
N LYS A 21 9.47 19.69 8.34
CA LYS A 21 10.75 19.46 7.67
C LYS A 21 10.70 18.21 6.79
N HIS A 22 9.77 17.28 7.05
CA HIS A 22 9.47 16.12 6.20
C HIS A 22 8.31 16.39 5.27
N LEU A 23 8.28 17.57 4.66
CA LEU A 23 7.29 17.86 3.63
C LEU A 23 7.40 16.81 2.53
N LEU A 24 6.25 16.32 2.06
CA LEU A 24 6.15 15.55 0.83
C LEU A 24 7.03 16.21 -0.27
N PRO A 25 7.64 15.45 -1.21
CA PRO A 25 8.55 15.97 -2.23
C PRO A 25 8.07 17.24 -2.97
N GLU A 26 6.76 17.50 -2.96
CA GLU A 26 6.04 18.58 -3.62
C GLU A 26 6.08 19.95 -2.91
N PHE A 27 6.53 20.06 -1.64
CA PHE A 27 6.68 21.35 -0.94
C PHE A 27 8.12 21.84 -0.97
N GLU A 28 8.35 23.14 -1.18
CA GLU A 28 9.70 23.68 -1.24
C GLU A 28 10.47 23.56 0.09
N SER A 29 11.71 23.08 0.01
CA SER A 29 12.63 23.10 1.15
C SER A 29 12.96 24.54 1.56
N ALA A 30 13.38 24.73 2.81
CA ALA A 30 13.84 26.04 3.27
C ALA A 30 15.00 26.58 2.41
N ALA A 31 15.90 25.68 1.97
CA ALA A 31 17.00 26.01 1.06
C ALA A 31 16.51 26.45 -0.32
N MET A 32 15.50 25.77 -0.88
CA MET A 32 14.89 26.13 -2.16
C MET A 32 14.18 27.49 -2.06
N ALA A 33 13.40 27.73 -1.01
CA ALA A 33 12.77 29.03 -0.77
C ALA A 33 13.80 30.15 -0.59
N ALA A 34 14.92 29.89 0.10
CA ALA A 34 16.02 30.84 0.20
C ALA A 34 16.70 31.11 -1.15
N LYS A 35 16.88 30.09 -1.99
CA LYS A 35 17.41 30.22 -3.36
C LYS A 35 16.47 31.06 -4.24
N MET A 36 15.17 30.78 -4.22
CA MET A 36 14.17 31.57 -4.93
C MET A 36 14.14 33.02 -4.43
N ARG A 37 14.21 33.24 -3.11
CA ARG A 37 14.29 34.59 -2.54
C ARG A 37 15.49 35.36 -3.07
N ARG A 38 16.68 34.74 -3.14
CA ARG A 38 17.87 35.39 -3.72
C ARG A 38 17.64 35.78 -5.17
N ALA A 39 16.99 34.93 -5.97
CA ALA A 39 16.67 35.26 -7.35
C ALA A 39 15.69 36.44 -7.46
N VAL A 40 14.65 36.50 -6.61
CA VAL A 40 13.72 37.64 -6.53
C VAL A 40 14.45 38.92 -6.12
N VAL A 41 15.28 38.89 -5.08
CA VAL A 41 16.09 40.05 -4.65
C VAL A 41 16.98 40.55 -5.79
N ASN A 42 17.63 39.65 -6.50
CA ASN A 42 18.50 40.01 -7.62
C ASN A 42 17.71 40.57 -8.82
N ALA A 43 16.49 40.09 -9.05
CA ALA A 43 15.60 40.66 -10.06
C ALA A 43 15.15 42.08 -9.67
N LEU A 44 14.78 42.29 -8.40
CA LEU A 44 14.39 43.60 -7.86
C LEU A 44 15.52 44.64 -7.92
N LYS A 45 16.78 44.26 -7.66
CA LYS A 45 17.95 45.17 -7.81
C LYS A 45 18.12 45.74 -9.22
N LYS A 46 17.57 45.05 -10.24
CA LYS A 46 17.63 45.44 -11.65
C LYS A 46 16.32 46.06 -12.13
N LEU A 47 15.37 46.29 -11.22
CA LEU A 47 14.14 47.04 -11.45
C LEU A 47 14.27 48.40 -10.77
N GLU A 48 13.69 49.43 -11.37
CA GLU A 48 13.55 50.73 -10.71
C GLU A 48 12.67 50.58 -9.45
N LEU A 49 13.00 51.32 -8.38
CA LEU A 49 12.33 51.26 -7.07
C LEU A 49 10.81 51.51 -7.14
N SER A 50 10.34 52.22 -8.17
CA SER A 50 8.93 52.52 -8.44
C SER A 50 8.09 51.29 -8.79
N HIS A 51 8.72 50.19 -9.24
CA HIS A 51 7.98 49.04 -9.74
C HIS A 51 7.59 48.01 -8.68
N ALA A 52 8.46 47.74 -7.70
CA ALA A 52 8.22 46.82 -6.59
C ALA A 52 9.35 46.91 -5.56
N LYS A 53 9.03 46.78 -4.27
CA LYS A 53 10.01 46.69 -3.19
C LYS A 53 9.81 45.41 -2.36
N MET A 54 10.90 44.92 -1.76
CA MET A 54 10.85 43.87 -0.75
C MET A 54 11.84 44.18 0.36
N ASP A 55 11.33 44.38 1.57
CA ASP A 55 12.17 44.69 2.73
C ASP A 55 13.06 43.51 3.16
N HIS A 56 14.03 43.83 4.01
CA HIS A 56 14.97 42.86 4.54
C HIS A 56 14.24 41.84 5.44
N CYS A 57 14.31 40.55 5.09
CA CYS A 57 13.58 39.49 5.78
C CYS A 57 14.55 38.57 6.53
N ARG A 58 14.33 38.43 7.83
CA ARG A 58 15.11 37.57 8.75
C ARG A 58 14.20 36.56 9.46
N PRO A 59 14.74 35.48 10.06
CA PRO A 59 13.95 34.51 10.80
C PRO A 59 12.97 35.11 11.82
N ASN A 60 13.46 36.07 12.61
CA ASN A 60 12.74 36.73 13.71
C ASN A 60 12.07 38.05 13.30
N ASN A 61 12.28 38.51 12.06
CA ASN A 61 11.66 39.73 11.54
C ASN A 61 11.35 39.53 10.05
N ARG A 62 10.13 39.12 9.74
CA ARG A 62 9.69 38.79 8.37
C ARG A 62 9.22 40.05 7.66
N CYS A 63 9.55 40.19 6.38
CA CYS A 63 9.12 41.36 5.60
C CYS A 63 7.66 41.34 5.17
N GLU A 64 6.97 40.20 5.30
CA GLU A 64 5.56 40.00 4.94
C GLU A 64 5.14 40.39 3.50
N SER A 65 6.10 40.71 2.64
CA SER A 65 5.88 40.94 1.22
C SER A 65 5.43 39.66 0.52
N GLY A 66 4.40 39.77 -0.32
CA GLY A 66 3.93 38.65 -1.13
C GLY A 66 4.89 38.27 -2.27
N LEU A 67 5.93 39.08 -2.52
CA LEU A 67 7.06 38.74 -3.38
C LEU A 67 8.07 37.79 -2.72
N CYS A 68 8.03 37.63 -1.39
CA CYS A 68 9.08 36.96 -0.62
C CYS A 68 8.84 35.44 -0.49
N PRO A 69 9.60 34.57 -1.18
CA PRO A 69 9.36 33.12 -1.15
C PRO A 69 9.49 32.51 0.24
N SER A 70 10.35 33.08 1.09
CA SER A 70 10.52 32.63 2.48
C SER A 70 9.31 32.97 3.35
N CYS A 71 8.68 34.14 3.17
CA CYS A 71 7.48 34.50 3.91
C CYS A 71 6.27 33.71 3.39
N VAL A 72 6.16 33.51 2.07
CA VAL A 72 5.14 32.62 1.46
C VAL A 72 5.26 31.21 2.03
N ARG A 73 6.48 30.63 2.08
CA ARG A 73 6.70 29.29 2.65
C ARG A 73 6.21 29.22 4.10
N ARG A 74 6.55 30.21 4.94
CA ARG A 74 6.09 30.27 6.35
C ARG A 74 4.57 30.28 6.44
N ARG A 75 3.90 31.08 5.60
CA ARG A 75 2.44 31.20 5.59
C ARG A 75 1.77 29.91 5.11
N ARG A 76 2.35 29.23 4.12
CA ARG A 76 1.90 27.89 3.67
C ARG A 76 2.02 26.85 4.79
N LEU A 77 3.09 26.90 5.59
CA LEU A 77 3.22 26.05 6.77
C LEU A 77 2.11 26.35 7.79
N ALA A 78 1.89 27.63 8.12
CA ALA A 78 0.82 28.03 9.03
C ALA A 78 -0.57 27.60 8.52
N LEU A 79 -0.78 27.58 7.20
CA LEU A 79 -2.00 27.07 6.59
C LEU A 79 -2.13 25.54 6.78
N GLY A 80 -1.06 24.79 6.57
CA GLY A 80 -1.02 23.36 6.86
C GLY A 80 -1.32 23.07 8.34
N GLU A 81 -0.68 23.81 9.26
CA GLU A 81 -0.90 23.71 10.70
C GLU A 81 -2.35 24.00 11.08
N PHE A 82 -2.97 24.96 10.42
CA PHE A 82 -4.38 25.28 10.62
C PHE A 82 -5.30 24.15 10.19
N PHE A 83 -5.09 23.58 9.00
CA PHE A 83 -5.89 22.45 8.52
C PHE A 83 -5.76 21.22 9.41
N ASP A 84 -4.54 20.94 9.89
CA ASP A 84 -4.26 19.84 10.81
C ASP A 84 -4.90 20.08 12.19
N SER A 85 -4.59 21.22 12.82
CA SER A 85 -5.08 21.56 14.18
C SER A 85 -6.60 21.69 14.28
N ARG A 86 -7.28 22.04 13.18
CA ARG A 86 -8.74 22.16 13.12
C ARG A 86 -9.41 20.95 12.46
N GLN A 87 -8.65 19.91 12.12
CA GLN A 87 -9.14 18.68 11.50
C GLN A 87 -9.99 18.94 10.25
N LEU A 88 -9.63 19.96 9.49
CA LEU A 88 -10.41 20.39 8.32
C LEU A 88 -10.37 19.34 7.20
N ILE A 89 -9.47 18.36 7.28
CA ILE A 89 -9.39 17.23 6.35
C ILE A 89 -10.67 16.42 6.21
N PHE A 90 -11.53 16.41 7.24
CA PHE A 90 -12.77 15.63 7.21
C PHE A 90 -13.93 16.35 6.51
N ILE A 91 -13.75 17.62 6.16
CA ILE A 91 -14.75 18.39 5.41
C ILE A 91 -14.70 17.96 3.95
N ASP A 92 -15.87 17.91 3.30
CA ASP A 92 -15.92 17.74 1.86
C ASP A 92 -15.35 18.98 1.15
N TRP A 93 -14.13 18.85 0.62
CA TRP A 93 -13.43 19.91 -0.09
C TRP A 93 -13.44 19.67 -1.59
N LYS A 94 -13.72 20.73 -2.35
CA LYS A 94 -13.48 20.78 -3.79
C LYS A 94 -12.34 21.74 -4.07
N PHE A 95 -11.40 21.32 -4.91
CA PHE A 95 -10.35 22.19 -5.42
C PHE A 95 -10.73 22.68 -6.81
N ALA A 96 -10.72 23.99 -7.00
CA ALA A 96 -10.99 24.62 -8.28
C ALA A 96 -9.76 25.38 -8.79
N THR A 97 -9.48 25.24 -10.09
CA THR A 97 -8.60 26.12 -10.86
C THR A 97 -9.44 26.87 -11.88
N ILE A 98 -9.38 28.20 -11.84
CA ILE A 98 -10.17 29.08 -12.70
C ILE A 98 -9.22 29.91 -13.57
N ARG A 99 -9.44 29.87 -14.89
CA ARG A 99 -8.73 30.68 -15.87
C ARG A 99 -9.67 31.71 -16.47
N VAL A 100 -9.27 32.98 -16.38
CA VAL A 100 -10.06 34.12 -16.79
C VAL A 100 -9.46 34.68 -18.07
N ALA A 101 -10.29 34.91 -19.10
CA ALA A 101 -9.84 35.27 -20.45
C ALA A 101 -8.95 36.52 -20.46
N ASN A 102 -9.36 37.55 -19.71
CA ASN A 102 -8.75 38.87 -19.72
C ASN A 102 -7.62 39.03 -18.69
N TRP A 103 -7.17 37.93 -18.08
CA TRP A 103 -6.12 37.92 -17.04
C TRP A 103 -4.76 37.41 -17.54
N MET A 104 -4.61 37.31 -18.87
CA MET A 104 -3.34 37.06 -19.52
C MET A 104 -2.66 38.39 -19.86
N LYS A 105 -1.39 38.52 -19.49
CA LYS A 105 -0.52 39.64 -19.88
C LYS A 105 0.42 39.17 -21.00
N GLU A 106 0.50 39.93 -22.08
CA GLU A 106 1.37 39.60 -23.21
C GLU A 106 2.86 39.63 -22.80
N PRO A 107 3.73 38.84 -23.44
CA PRO A 107 5.18 38.97 -23.25
C PRO A 107 5.63 40.42 -23.50
N GLY A 108 6.40 41.01 -22.58
CA GLY A 108 6.78 42.42 -22.65
C GLY A 108 5.77 43.41 -22.05
N ASP A 109 4.51 43.02 -21.81
CA ASP A 109 3.56 43.84 -21.07
C ASP A 109 4.01 44.00 -19.60
N HIS A 110 4.17 45.24 -19.14
CA HIS A 110 4.61 45.58 -17.78
C HIS A 110 3.51 46.20 -16.91
N THR A 111 2.28 46.26 -17.42
CA THR A 111 1.13 46.78 -16.68
C THR A 111 0.83 45.91 -15.46
N ARG A 112 0.59 46.55 -14.31
CA ARG A 112 0.21 45.86 -13.08
C ARG A 112 -1.13 45.15 -13.28
N PHE A 113 -1.30 44.01 -12.64
CA PHE A 113 -2.54 43.26 -12.63
C PHE A 113 -3.62 43.97 -11.81
N GLY A 114 -3.25 44.62 -10.71
CA GLY A 114 -4.17 45.32 -9.82
C GLY A 114 -4.36 44.60 -8.48
N PRO A 115 -5.44 44.90 -7.74
CA PRO A 115 -5.70 44.27 -6.45
C PRO A 115 -5.93 42.76 -6.63
N LEU A 116 -5.19 41.95 -5.87
CA LEU A 116 -5.20 40.49 -6.00
C LEU A 116 -6.49 39.88 -5.43
N ALA A 117 -6.53 39.46 -4.16
CA ALA A 117 -7.73 38.84 -3.59
C ALA A 117 -8.96 39.78 -3.55
N GLN A 118 -8.72 41.09 -3.65
CA GLN A 118 -9.75 42.13 -3.70
C GLN A 118 -10.18 42.49 -5.14
N HIS A 119 -9.75 41.73 -6.16
CA HIS A 119 -10.23 41.94 -7.52
C HIS A 119 -11.77 41.88 -7.57
N PRO A 120 -12.46 42.76 -8.32
CA PRO A 120 -13.93 42.77 -8.40
C PRO A 120 -14.53 41.41 -8.74
N ASP A 121 -13.99 40.72 -9.75
CA ASP A 121 -14.47 39.39 -10.15
C ASP A 121 -14.32 38.33 -9.04
N ILE A 122 -13.27 38.39 -8.22
CA ILE A 122 -13.09 37.45 -7.08
C ILE A 122 -14.10 37.76 -5.99
N THR A 123 -14.31 39.05 -5.71
CA THR A 123 -15.32 39.49 -4.74
C THR A 123 -16.71 39.03 -5.16
N LYS A 124 -17.02 39.16 -6.46
CA LYS A 124 -18.25 38.63 -7.07
C LYS A 124 -18.32 37.11 -6.94
N PHE A 125 -17.25 36.37 -7.25
CA PHE A 125 -17.20 34.92 -7.12
C PHE A 125 -17.50 34.43 -5.70
N VAL A 126 -16.84 35.02 -4.69
CA VAL A 126 -17.10 34.68 -3.28
C VAL A 126 -18.54 35.02 -2.91
N ALA A 127 -19.10 36.13 -3.42
CA ALA A 127 -20.50 36.47 -3.22
C ALA A 127 -21.46 35.45 -3.85
N GLU A 128 -21.19 34.94 -5.05
CA GLU A 128 -21.99 33.87 -5.68
C GLU A 128 -21.94 32.57 -4.86
N LEU A 129 -20.75 32.18 -4.36
CA LEU A 129 -20.63 31.01 -3.47
C LEU A 129 -21.45 31.18 -2.17
N ARG A 130 -21.44 32.39 -1.58
CA ARG A 130 -22.22 32.69 -0.37
C ARG A 130 -23.74 32.60 -0.62
N LYS A 131 -24.23 32.94 -1.81
CA LYS A 131 -25.65 32.78 -2.17
C LYS A 131 -26.06 31.32 -2.15
N LEU A 132 -25.19 30.42 -2.62
CA LEU A 132 -25.42 28.98 -2.65
C LEU A 132 -25.32 28.35 -1.26
N ARG A 133 -24.43 28.85 -0.40
CA ARG A 133 -24.27 28.35 0.97
C ARG A 133 -23.81 29.43 1.94
N ARG A 134 -24.72 29.89 2.80
CA ARG A 134 -24.43 30.96 3.78
C ARG A 134 -23.83 30.47 5.09
N ARG A 135 -24.19 29.28 5.59
CA ARG A 135 -23.63 28.67 6.82
C ARG A 135 -22.71 27.49 6.46
N GLY A 136 -21.55 27.40 7.09
CA GLY A 136 -20.62 26.29 6.86
C GLY A 136 -19.73 26.43 5.63
N LEU A 137 -19.78 27.56 4.91
CA LEU A 137 -18.93 27.80 3.74
C LEU A 137 -17.55 28.29 4.18
N LEU A 138 -16.53 27.50 3.84
CA LEU A 138 -15.13 27.84 3.96
C LEU A 138 -14.55 27.94 2.56
N VAL A 139 -13.88 29.06 2.28
CA VAL A 139 -13.14 29.27 1.04
C VAL A 139 -11.73 29.69 1.39
N ILE A 140 -10.75 29.00 0.81
CA ILE A 140 -9.33 29.36 0.96
C ILE A 140 -8.68 29.25 -0.41
N GLY A 141 -8.23 30.37 -0.94
CA GLY A 141 -7.68 30.48 -2.29
C GLY A 141 -6.54 31.48 -2.40
N SER A 142 -5.90 31.49 -3.57
CA SER A 142 -5.04 32.60 -3.98
C SER A 142 -4.88 32.68 -5.49
N ILE A 143 -4.27 33.77 -5.94
CA ILE A 143 -3.95 34.01 -7.36
C ILE A 143 -2.49 33.64 -7.63
N GLU A 144 -2.21 32.85 -8.65
CA GLU A 144 -0.85 32.53 -9.12
C GLU A 144 -0.55 33.25 -10.44
N ALA A 145 0.69 33.73 -10.61
CA ALA A 145 1.19 34.26 -11.89
C ALA A 145 2.17 33.27 -12.54
N VAL A 146 1.91 32.88 -13.78
CA VAL A 146 2.67 31.86 -14.52
C VAL A 146 3.15 32.39 -15.85
N TYR A 147 4.47 32.35 -16.09
CA TYR A 147 5.07 32.63 -17.38
C TYR A 147 4.99 31.38 -18.28
N VAL A 148 4.37 31.49 -19.45
CA VAL A 148 4.14 30.36 -20.36
C VAL A 148 4.99 30.50 -21.61
N THR A 149 5.60 29.40 -22.04
CA THR A 149 6.33 29.33 -23.31
C THR A 149 5.91 28.10 -24.12
N VAL A 150 5.77 28.22 -25.44
CA VAL A 150 5.51 27.14 -26.41
C VAL A 150 6.69 27.08 -27.38
N GLY A 151 7.32 25.92 -27.58
CA GLY A 151 8.48 25.82 -28.48
C GLY A 151 9.63 26.77 -28.09
N ASN A 152 9.81 26.99 -26.79
CA ASN A 152 10.72 28.00 -26.20
C ASN A 152 10.40 29.48 -26.51
N LYS A 153 9.29 29.79 -27.19
CA LYS A 153 8.80 31.16 -27.42
C LYS A 153 7.83 31.58 -26.32
N PRO A 154 7.93 32.80 -25.77
CA PRO A 154 6.94 33.33 -24.83
C PRO A 154 5.53 33.36 -25.45
N GLU A 155 4.57 32.74 -24.76
CA GLU A 155 3.15 32.72 -25.13
C GLU A 155 2.37 33.77 -24.33
N GLY A 156 2.74 34.00 -23.06
CA GLY A 156 2.05 34.96 -22.21
C GLY A 156 2.32 34.73 -20.72
N LYS A 157 1.79 35.61 -19.88
CA LYS A 157 1.87 35.56 -18.41
C LYS A 157 0.46 35.50 -17.85
N ASN A 158 0.04 34.32 -17.39
CA ASN A 158 -1.34 34.10 -16.95
C ASN A 158 -1.48 34.29 -15.44
N PHE A 159 -2.57 34.92 -15.04
CA PHE A 159 -3.04 34.94 -13.66
C PHE A 159 -4.21 33.96 -13.52
N HIS A 160 -4.06 32.95 -12.67
CA HIS A 160 -5.10 31.95 -12.41
C HIS A 160 -5.46 31.90 -10.93
N ILE A 161 -6.70 31.50 -10.64
CA ILE A 161 -7.18 31.31 -9.28
C ILE A 161 -7.07 29.83 -8.92
N HIS A 162 -6.53 29.55 -7.74
CA HIS A 162 -6.59 28.24 -7.11
C HIS A 162 -7.32 28.37 -5.78
N VAL A 163 -8.38 27.59 -5.59
CA VAL A 163 -9.26 27.74 -4.42
C VAL A 163 -9.77 26.40 -3.92
N LEU A 164 -9.79 26.24 -2.60
CA LEU A 164 -10.49 25.18 -1.87
C LEU A 164 -11.83 25.72 -1.39
N ILE A 165 -12.90 24.97 -1.65
CA ILE A 165 -14.28 25.34 -1.33
C ILE A 165 -14.93 24.18 -0.60
N SER A 166 -15.55 24.43 0.55
CA SER A 166 -16.20 23.38 1.34
C SER A 166 -17.68 23.20 1.00
N GLY A 167 -18.10 21.93 0.88
CA GLY A 167 -19.50 21.51 0.95
C GLY A 167 -20.42 21.98 -0.19
N LEU A 168 -19.86 22.46 -1.31
CA LEU A 168 -20.61 22.73 -2.54
C LEU A 168 -20.31 21.64 -3.59
N SER A 169 -21.29 21.34 -4.44
CA SER A 169 -21.11 20.39 -5.53
C SER A 169 -20.17 20.94 -6.62
N LEU A 170 -19.66 20.06 -7.48
CA LEU A 170 -18.79 20.48 -8.60
C LEU A 170 -19.53 21.42 -9.56
N GLU A 171 -20.82 21.19 -9.79
CA GLU A 171 -21.68 21.99 -10.67
C GLU A 171 -21.94 23.38 -10.09
N GLN A 172 -22.33 23.45 -8.81
CA GLN A 172 -22.52 24.70 -8.08
C GLN A 172 -21.29 25.63 -8.14
N ILE A 173 -20.09 25.06 -8.03
CA ILE A 173 -18.84 25.82 -8.14
C ILE A 173 -18.60 26.31 -9.57
N ARG A 174 -18.92 25.50 -10.59
CA ARG A 174 -18.80 25.89 -12.00
C ARG A 174 -19.77 27.01 -12.36
N GLU A 175 -21.01 26.94 -11.90
CA GLU A 175 -22.02 27.98 -12.09
C GLU A 175 -21.60 29.30 -11.44
N ALA A 176 -21.17 29.26 -10.17
CA ALA A 176 -20.67 30.44 -9.48
C ALA A 176 -19.47 31.07 -10.19
N ALA A 177 -18.55 30.25 -10.73
CA ALA A 177 -17.43 30.73 -11.52
C ALA A 177 -17.87 31.34 -12.85
N GLY A 178 -18.82 30.71 -13.57
CA GLY A 178 -19.37 31.23 -14.82
C GLY A 178 -20.14 32.54 -14.65
N ALA A 179 -20.83 32.71 -13.52
CA ALA A 179 -21.51 33.97 -13.19
C ALA A 179 -20.53 35.10 -12.82
N ALA A 180 -19.37 34.76 -12.25
CA ALA A 180 -18.42 35.72 -11.73
C ALA A 180 -17.32 36.13 -12.72
N PHE A 181 -16.88 35.23 -13.60
CA PHE A 181 -15.71 35.43 -14.47
C PHE A 181 -16.05 35.30 -15.95
N THR A 182 -15.38 36.10 -16.78
CA THR A 182 -15.27 35.84 -18.22
C THR A 182 -14.25 34.72 -18.45
N LEU A 183 -14.73 33.50 -18.67
CA LEU A 183 -13.91 32.30 -18.76
C LEU A 183 -13.05 32.25 -20.04
N ASP A 184 -11.82 31.73 -19.94
CA ASP A 184 -10.88 31.66 -21.06
C ASP A 184 -11.22 30.52 -22.04
N ASN A 185 -11.87 30.84 -23.16
CA ASN A 185 -12.26 29.86 -24.18
C ASN A 185 -11.07 29.27 -24.97
N ARG A 186 -9.84 29.77 -24.79
CA ARG A 186 -8.63 29.19 -25.41
C ARG A 186 -8.21 27.88 -24.74
N VAL A 187 -8.84 27.52 -23.62
CA VAL A 187 -8.56 26.28 -22.90
C VAL A 187 -9.79 25.39 -22.84
N LYS A 188 -9.61 24.08 -23.04
CA LYS A 188 -10.70 23.10 -23.06
C LYS A 188 -11.57 23.12 -21.78
N ASN A 189 -10.94 23.37 -20.63
CA ASN A 189 -11.59 23.41 -19.32
C ASN A 189 -11.15 24.68 -18.55
N PRO A 190 -11.82 25.84 -18.74
CA PRO A 190 -11.47 27.08 -18.05
C PRO A 190 -11.78 27.06 -16.56
N VAL A 191 -12.73 26.22 -16.13
CA VAL A 191 -13.02 25.93 -14.72
C VAL A 191 -12.81 24.44 -14.47
N LEU A 192 -11.66 24.08 -13.92
CA LEU A 192 -11.36 22.73 -13.49
C LEU A 192 -11.70 22.59 -12.01
N VAL A 193 -12.79 21.89 -11.70
CA VAL A 193 -13.17 21.55 -10.32
C VAL A 193 -13.01 20.05 -10.11
N GLN A 194 -12.35 19.65 -9.04
CA GLN A 194 -12.16 18.26 -8.64
C GLN A 194 -12.41 18.09 -7.15
N PRO A 195 -12.94 16.93 -6.70
CA PRO A 195 -12.96 16.61 -5.29
C PRO A 195 -11.53 16.52 -4.76
N VAL A 196 -11.35 16.89 -3.49
CA VAL A 196 -10.12 16.63 -2.76
C VAL A 196 -10.41 15.44 -1.86
N ASP A 197 -9.69 14.35 -2.10
CA ASP A 197 -9.82 13.15 -1.30
C ASP A 197 -9.50 13.46 0.16
N ARG A 198 -10.16 12.77 1.09
CA ARG A 198 -9.98 12.95 2.54
C ARG A 198 -8.64 12.40 3.06
N GLN A 199 -7.69 12.17 2.16
CA GLN A 199 -6.35 11.70 2.47
C GLN A 199 -5.45 12.90 2.82
N PRO A 200 -4.59 12.80 3.86
CA PRO A 200 -3.72 13.91 4.24
C PRO A 200 -2.82 14.37 3.10
N ARG A 201 -2.37 13.44 2.25
CA ARG A 201 -1.54 13.75 1.09
C ARG A 201 -2.26 14.60 0.06
N ASP A 202 -3.49 14.25 -0.32
CA ASP A 202 -4.24 14.97 -1.35
C ASP A 202 -4.71 16.33 -0.87
N LEU A 203 -5.06 16.43 0.42
CA LEU A 203 -5.26 17.71 1.07
C LEU A 203 -3.96 18.54 1.06
N ILE A 204 -2.81 17.99 1.47
CA ILE A 204 -1.54 18.73 1.43
C ILE A 204 -1.20 19.15 0.01
N LYS A 205 -1.41 18.28 -0.99
CA LYS A 205 -1.26 18.61 -2.41
C LYS A 205 -2.19 19.75 -2.80
N ALA A 206 -3.47 19.71 -2.46
CA ALA A 206 -4.39 20.81 -2.71
C ALA A 206 -3.95 22.10 -2.01
N LEU A 207 -3.53 22.05 -0.74
CA LEU A 207 -3.01 23.19 0.02
C LEU A 207 -1.73 23.78 -0.58
N THR A 208 -0.84 22.93 -1.10
CA THR A 208 0.35 23.39 -1.83
C THR A 208 -0.01 24.13 -3.11
N TYR A 209 -1.13 23.77 -3.74
CA TYR A 209 -1.62 24.40 -4.96
C TYR A 209 -2.45 25.66 -4.70
N VAL A 210 -3.22 25.69 -3.60
CA VAL A 210 -4.05 26.82 -3.18
C VAL A 210 -3.21 28.05 -2.88
N TYR A 211 -2.05 27.88 -2.24
CA TYR A 211 -1.18 28.99 -1.87
C TYR A 211 0.25 28.76 -2.34
N LYS A 212 0.47 28.68 -3.66
CA LYS A 212 1.79 28.44 -4.24
C LYS A 212 2.76 29.59 -4.08
N GLN A 213 4.04 29.31 -4.34
CA GLN A 213 4.99 30.38 -4.69
C GLN A 213 4.43 31.22 -5.86
N PRO A 214 4.59 32.55 -5.84
CA PRO A 214 3.91 33.47 -6.76
C PRO A 214 4.42 33.42 -8.20
N PHE A 215 5.61 32.84 -8.44
CA PHE A 215 6.29 32.91 -9.73
C PHE A 215 6.73 31.54 -10.23
N TRP A 216 6.21 31.14 -11.39
CA TRP A 216 6.59 29.90 -12.06
C TRP A 216 6.65 30.06 -13.58
N LYS A 217 7.43 29.20 -14.21
CA LYS A 217 7.46 29.01 -15.65
C LYS A 217 6.89 27.64 -16.03
N LYS A 218 6.02 27.64 -17.04
CA LYS A 218 5.52 26.43 -17.71
C LYS A 218 5.97 26.43 -19.18
N SER A 219 6.69 25.39 -19.57
CA SER A 219 7.07 25.16 -20.97
C SER A 219 6.17 24.09 -21.59
N LYS A 220 5.70 24.33 -22.82
CA LYS A 220 4.95 23.39 -23.66
C LYS A 220 5.76 23.10 -24.92
N THR A 221 5.67 21.88 -25.44
CA THR A 221 6.13 21.58 -26.81
C THR A 221 5.13 22.14 -27.83
N ASP A 222 5.54 22.26 -29.09
CA ASP A 222 4.65 22.68 -30.18
C ASP A 222 3.46 21.71 -30.38
N HIS A 223 3.59 20.47 -29.89
CA HIS A 223 2.55 19.43 -29.89
C HIS A 223 1.68 19.41 -28.61
N GLY A 224 1.89 20.33 -27.67
CA GLY A 224 1.07 20.45 -26.46
C GLY A 224 1.50 19.59 -25.27
N ASP A 225 2.61 18.84 -25.37
CA ASP A 225 3.14 18.07 -24.25
C ASP A 225 3.57 18.98 -23.10
N VAL A 226 3.24 18.55 -21.88
CA VAL A 226 3.48 19.35 -20.68
C VAL A 226 4.93 19.19 -20.22
N GLY A 227 5.77 20.18 -20.52
CA GLY A 227 7.13 20.28 -19.98
C GLY A 227 7.15 20.49 -18.46
N ARG A 228 8.28 20.12 -17.83
CA ARG A 228 8.50 20.26 -16.37
C ARG A 228 8.34 21.72 -15.92
N LYS A 229 7.73 21.92 -14.75
CA LYS A 229 7.67 23.24 -14.07
C LYS A 229 9.07 23.71 -13.71
N GLN A 230 9.36 24.99 -13.97
CA GLN A 230 10.66 25.59 -13.71
C GLN A 230 10.50 26.93 -12.99
N PHE A 231 11.54 27.36 -12.29
CA PHE A 231 11.58 28.73 -11.79
C PHE A 231 11.96 29.69 -12.94
N PRO A 232 11.31 30.85 -13.10
CA PRO A 232 11.57 31.75 -14.23
C PRO A 232 13.02 32.24 -14.29
N LYS A 233 13.54 32.41 -15.51
CA LYS A 233 14.84 33.05 -15.75
C LYS A 233 14.80 34.52 -15.31
N PRO A 234 15.94 35.17 -15.05
CA PRO A 234 15.96 36.54 -14.50
C PRO A 234 15.15 37.58 -15.29
N LYS A 235 15.09 37.50 -16.63
CA LYS A 235 14.29 38.42 -17.46
C LYS A 235 12.79 38.17 -17.27
N GLU A 236 12.37 36.92 -17.40
CA GLU A 236 10.99 36.45 -17.20
C GLU A 236 10.49 36.80 -15.78
N LEU A 237 11.33 36.60 -14.77
CA LEU A 237 11.02 36.92 -13.38
C LEU A 237 10.79 38.43 -13.16
N ARG A 238 11.57 39.30 -13.82
CA ARG A 238 11.37 40.75 -13.74
C ARG A 238 10.04 41.18 -14.33
N GLU A 239 9.64 40.58 -15.45
CA GLU A 239 8.32 40.84 -16.04
C GLU A 239 7.19 40.40 -15.10
N LEU A 240 7.27 39.18 -14.56
CA LEU A 240 6.28 38.69 -13.61
C LEU A 240 6.20 39.59 -12.37
N ILE A 241 7.33 40.03 -11.80
CA ILE A 241 7.34 40.95 -10.66
C ILE A 241 6.66 42.29 -11.00
N ARG A 242 6.89 42.85 -12.20
CA ARG A 242 6.24 44.09 -12.65
C ARG A 242 4.73 43.93 -12.76
N ASN A 243 4.25 42.85 -13.38
CA ASN A 243 2.82 42.59 -13.52
C ASN A 243 2.17 42.30 -12.17
N TYR A 244 2.86 41.55 -11.30
CA TYR A 244 2.34 41.11 -10.01
C TYR A 244 2.30 42.24 -8.96
N GLY A 245 3.23 43.20 -9.04
CA GLY A 245 3.21 44.41 -8.22
C GLY A 245 3.57 44.20 -6.74
N GLU A 246 3.61 45.29 -5.98
CA GLU A 246 3.83 45.27 -4.53
C GLU A 246 2.50 44.97 -3.81
N HIS A 247 2.53 43.99 -2.92
CA HIS A 247 1.41 43.57 -2.09
C HIS A 247 1.93 42.83 -0.86
N ARG A 248 1.15 42.85 0.21
CA ARG A 248 1.35 42.04 1.41
C ARG A 248 0.89 40.60 1.17
N LEU A 249 1.40 39.65 1.95
CA LEU A 249 1.08 38.23 1.81
C LEU A 249 -0.42 37.92 1.87
N ASP A 250 -1.14 38.61 2.75
CA ASP A 250 -2.56 38.44 3.02
C ASP A 250 -3.46 39.05 1.95
N GLU A 251 -3.02 40.08 1.23
CA GLU A 251 -3.75 40.68 0.10
C GLU A 251 -3.90 39.72 -1.09
N ARG A 252 -3.19 38.58 -1.06
CA ARG A 252 -3.30 37.50 -2.05
C ARG A 252 -4.27 36.39 -1.65
N LEU A 253 -4.65 36.31 -0.37
CA LEU A 253 -5.46 35.23 0.16
C LEU A 253 -6.95 35.52 -0.04
N ILE A 254 -7.63 34.63 -0.75
CA ILE A 254 -9.08 34.63 -0.90
C ILE A 254 -9.62 33.82 0.27
N LEU A 255 -10.26 34.47 1.23
CA LEU A 255 -10.75 33.81 2.45
C LEU A 255 -12.24 34.06 2.64
N GLU A 256 -12.99 32.99 2.92
CA GLU A 256 -14.37 33.03 3.40
C GLU A 256 -14.53 32.05 4.56
N GLY A 257 -15.23 32.46 5.62
CA GLY A 257 -15.38 31.65 6.84
C GLY A 257 -14.06 31.42 7.61
N VAL A 258 -12.94 31.95 7.11
CA VAL A 258 -11.59 31.83 7.67
C VAL A 258 -10.96 33.21 7.73
N ARG A 259 -10.14 33.47 8.74
CA ARG A 259 -9.38 34.72 8.89
C ARG A 259 -7.90 34.44 9.14
N TRP A 260 -7.07 35.41 8.77
CA TRP A 260 -5.67 35.44 9.14
C TRP A 260 -5.45 36.47 10.25
N GLU A 261 -4.92 36.05 11.39
CA GLU A 261 -4.72 36.88 12.59
C GLU A 261 -3.24 37.26 12.78
N GLY A 262 -2.53 37.55 11.69
CA GLY A 262 -1.12 37.95 11.72
C GLY A 262 -0.13 36.80 11.92
N THR A 263 -0.48 35.78 12.70
CA THR A 263 0.40 34.63 13.00
C THR A 263 -0.22 33.26 12.73
N LYS A 264 -1.55 33.16 12.74
CA LYS A 264 -2.31 31.92 12.57
C LYS A 264 -3.58 32.16 11.76
N PHE A 265 -4.11 31.08 11.19
CA PHE A 265 -5.45 31.07 10.64
C PHE A 265 -6.47 30.70 11.73
N SER A 266 -7.68 31.23 11.63
CA SER A 266 -8.82 30.93 12.50
C SER A 266 -10.11 30.80 11.69
N ILE A 267 -11.08 30.05 12.22
CA ILE A 267 -12.43 29.93 11.65
C ILE A 267 -13.29 31.02 12.28
N VAL A 268 -14.18 31.63 11.49
CA VAL A 268 -15.23 32.50 12.00
C VAL A 268 -16.33 31.59 12.58
N GLU A 269 -16.38 31.43 13.91
CA GLU A 269 -17.20 30.43 14.64
C GLU A 269 -18.68 30.38 14.22
N GLN A 270 -19.28 31.51 13.83
CA GLN A 270 -20.68 31.60 13.38
C GLN A 270 -20.96 30.84 12.06
N LEU A 271 -19.92 30.34 11.38
CA LEU A 271 -19.97 29.70 10.07
C LEU A 271 -19.41 28.27 10.07
N LEU A 272 -19.33 27.58 11.22
CA LEU A 272 -18.88 26.19 11.32
C LEU A 272 -19.78 25.25 10.48
N PRO A 273 -19.24 24.45 9.54
CA PRO A 273 -20.01 23.40 8.88
C PRO A 273 -20.46 22.33 9.88
N ASP A 274 -21.70 21.82 9.73
CA ASP A 274 -22.28 20.83 10.65
C ASP A 274 -21.45 19.53 10.77
N GLN A 275 -20.63 19.23 9.76
CA GLN A 275 -19.68 18.12 9.74
C GLN A 275 -18.50 18.28 10.74
N LEU A 276 -18.17 19.51 11.18
CA LEU A 276 -17.14 19.76 12.18
C LEU A 276 -17.64 19.67 13.63
N LYS A 277 -18.94 19.41 13.85
CA LYS A 277 -19.49 19.15 15.19
C LYS A 277 -19.18 17.73 15.70
N ILE A 278 -18.48 16.91 14.91
CA ILE A 278 -18.04 15.55 15.27
C ILE A 278 -16.50 15.54 15.30
N PRO A 279 -15.83 15.40 16.47
CA PRO A 279 -14.36 15.36 16.53
C PRO A 279 -13.81 13.94 16.28
N TYR A 280 -12.71 13.82 15.53
CA TYR A 280 -11.96 12.57 15.31
C TYR A 280 -10.54 12.65 15.93
N LEU A 281 -9.89 11.51 16.16
CA LEU A 281 -8.71 11.27 17.02
C LEU A 281 -7.38 11.14 16.24
N PRO A 282 -6.22 11.58 16.78
CA PRO A 282 -4.91 11.01 16.43
C PRO A 282 -4.55 9.83 17.36
N LEU A 283 -4.14 8.70 16.77
CA LEU A 283 -3.70 7.45 17.43
C LEU A 283 -2.22 7.51 17.87
N ASN A 284 -1.87 6.92 19.02
CA ASN A 284 -0.52 6.43 19.31
C ASN A 284 -0.54 5.21 20.23
N VAL A 285 0.29 4.24 19.86
CA VAL A 285 0.50 2.89 20.43
C VAL A 285 1.54 2.91 21.57
N LYS A 286 1.41 1.96 22.51
CA LYS A 286 2.26 1.71 23.69
C LYS A 286 3.59 0.99 23.36
N THR A 287 4.61 1.28 24.17
CA THR A 287 5.81 0.46 24.38
C THR A 287 5.64 -0.47 25.58
N VAL A 288 5.93 -1.76 25.43
CA VAL A 288 6.12 -2.74 26.53
C VAL A 288 7.62 -2.92 26.77
N GLY A 289 8.05 -2.87 28.04
CA GLY A 289 9.38 -3.29 28.48
C GLY A 289 9.22 -4.33 29.60
N GLU A 290 9.86 -5.47 29.43
CA GLU A 290 9.90 -6.57 30.41
C GLU A 290 10.96 -6.33 31.51
N GLY A 291 10.69 -6.89 32.70
CA GLY A 291 11.71 -7.55 33.52
C GLY A 291 12.33 -6.74 34.66
N GLY A 292 11.85 -6.99 35.88
CA GLY A 292 12.52 -6.60 37.12
C GLY A 292 11.85 -7.18 38.36
N THR A 293 12.28 -8.38 38.77
CA THR A 293 11.99 -9.04 40.05
C THR A 293 12.42 -8.16 41.24
N VAL A 294 11.65 -8.14 42.33
CA VAL A 294 12.13 -8.23 43.73
C VAL A 294 10.95 -8.62 44.64
N SER A 295 11.28 -9.53 45.55
CA SER A 295 10.56 -10.19 46.63
C SER A 295 9.86 -9.31 47.68
N GLY A 296 8.85 -9.88 48.34
CA GLY A 296 8.84 -9.93 49.82
C GLY A 296 7.75 -9.17 50.57
N ASN A 297 6.83 -9.95 51.14
CA ASN A 297 6.24 -9.84 52.48
C ASN A 297 5.13 -8.82 52.85
N THR A 298 3.98 -9.44 53.17
CA THR A 298 3.15 -9.35 54.39
C THR A 298 2.56 -8.02 54.84
N GLY A 299 1.23 -8.02 55.04
CA GLY A 299 0.60 -7.11 56.01
C GLY A 299 -0.89 -6.87 55.77
N ILE A 300 -1.71 -7.72 56.39
CA ILE A 300 -3.16 -7.57 56.55
C ILE A 300 -3.48 -6.34 57.43
N ALA A 301 -4.48 -5.54 57.07
CA ALA A 301 -5.61 -5.10 57.94
C ALA A 301 -6.35 -3.86 57.39
N GLU A 302 -7.60 -4.07 56.99
CA GLU A 302 -8.71 -3.10 57.09
C GLU A 302 -9.36 -3.23 58.50
N PRO A 303 -10.39 -2.44 58.88
CA PRO A 303 -10.49 -0.97 58.92
C PRO A 303 -11.11 -0.54 60.28
N GLN A 304 -11.12 0.75 60.66
CA GLN A 304 -12.19 1.27 61.53
C GLN A 304 -12.49 2.75 61.24
N LEU A 305 -13.76 2.99 60.88
CA LEU A 305 -14.45 4.26 61.03
C LEU A 305 -14.46 4.69 62.50
N LYS A 306 -14.32 5.99 62.76
CA LYS A 306 -15.15 6.69 63.74
C LYS A 306 -15.49 8.10 63.25
N SER A 307 -16.77 8.38 63.35
CA SER A 307 -17.46 9.65 63.32
C SER A 307 -17.00 10.56 64.47
N ASP A 308 -17.22 11.86 64.34
CA ASP A 308 -18.18 12.61 65.17
C ASP A 308 -18.00 14.12 64.91
N ASP A 309 -19.15 14.78 64.77
CA ASP A 309 -19.55 16.12 65.26
C ASP A 309 -18.66 17.34 64.96
N GLY A 310 -19.17 18.50 64.54
CA GLY A 310 -20.50 19.08 64.68
C GLY A 310 -20.31 20.58 64.97
N ASP A 311 -21.15 21.42 64.33
CA ASP A 311 -21.51 22.79 64.72
C ASP A 311 -20.44 23.89 64.81
N LEU A 312 -20.72 25.19 64.74
CA LEU A 312 -21.77 26.06 64.20
C LEU A 312 -21.13 27.47 64.21
N LEU A 313 -21.45 28.28 63.20
CA LEU A 313 -21.58 29.75 63.18
C LEU A 313 -20.74 30.64 64.14
N SER A 314 -20.02 31.61 63.57
CA SER A 314 -20.33 33.04 63.78
C SER A 314 -19.50 33.99 62.91
N ASN A 315 -20.17 35.06 62.51
CA ASN A 315 -19.78 36.23 61.71
C ASN A 315 -18.43 36.88 62.05
N ASP A 316 -17.81 37.50 61.03
CA ASP A 316 -17.51 38.93 61.08
C ASP A 316 -17.33 39.54 59.67
N THR A 317 -18.00 40.67 59.46
CA THR A 317 -17.94 41.56 58.31
C THR A 317 -16.60 42.30 58.21
N VAL A 318 -16.14 42.64 57.00
CA VAL A 318 -15.76 44.02 56.60
C VAL A 318 -15.29 44.07 55.12
N SER A 319 -15.70 45.18 54.49
CA SER A 319 -15.19 45.83 53.26
C SER A 319 -15.44 45.20 51.89
N ALA A 320 -16.37 45.86 51.18
CA ALA A 320 -16.51 45.87 49.74
C ALA A 320 -15.36 46.65 49.07
N GLU A 321 -14.87 46.14 47.93
CA GLU A 321 -14.44 46.94 46.78
C GLU A 321 -14.28 46.05 45.52
N GLY A 322 -14.91 46.47 44.41
CA GLY A 322 -14.49 46.06 43.06
C GLY A 322 -15.15 44.85 42.39
N ALA A 323 -16.49 44.82 42.24
CA ALA A 323 -17.14 43.87 41.33
C ALA A 323 -17.04 44.36 39.87
N HIS A 324 -15.96 43.98 39.18
CA HIS A 324 -15.98 43.90 37.71
C HIS A 324 -16.88 42.74 37.26
N PRO A 325 -17.65 42.88 36.17
CA PRO A 325 -18.52 41.81 35.70
C PRO A 325 -17.69 40.60 35.27
N VAL A 326 -17.87 39.49 35.99
CA VAL A 326 -17.31 38.18 35.64
C VAL A 326 -17.93 37.75 34.31
N HIS A 327 -17.14 37.80 33.24
CA HIS A 327 -17.47 37.09 32.01
C HIS A 327 -17.53 35.58 32.28
N PRO A 328 -18.50 34.85 31.73
CA PRO A 328 -18.67 33.41 31.98
C PRO A 328 -17.43 32.62 31.53
N SER A 329 -16.97 31.75 32.42
CA SER A 329 -15.73 30.96 32.32
C SER A 329 -15.68 30.06 31.07
N LYS A 330 -14.59 30.20 30.31
CA LYS A 330 -14.12 29.24 29.29
C LYS A 330 -13.78 27.90 29.98
N GLY A 331 -14.14 26.78 29.35
CA GLY A 331 -14.21 25.44 29.96
C GLY A 331 -12.96 24.93 30.70
N THR A 332 -13.14 24.54 31.96
CA THR A 332 -12.10 24.17 32.94
C THR A 332 -12.03 22.67 33.27
N SER A 333 -12.74 21.76 32.58
CA SER A 333 -12.80 20.34 32.95
C SER A 333 -12.38 19.36 31.84
N ILE A 334 -11.85 18.21 32.25
CA ILE A 334 -11.58 17.04 31.39
C ILE A 334 -12.90 16.32 31.11
N LYS A 335 -13.17 15.97 29.84
CA LYS A 335 -14.43 15.35 29.41
C LYS A 335 -14.19 14.02 28.72
N LEU A 336 -14.98 13.00 29.07
CA LEU A 336 -15.08 11.76 28.29
C LEU A 336 -15.87 12.03 27.01
N LEU A 337 -15.27 11.72 25.87
CA LEU A 337 -15.94 11.82 24.57
C LEU A 337 -16.50 10.47 24.12
N ARG A 338 -15.70 9.41 24.18
CA ARG A 338 -16.08 8.06 23.71
C ARG A 338 -15.32 6.96 24.45
N GLN A 339 -15.86 5.76 24.42
CA GLN A 339 -15.17 4.53 24.78
C GLN A 339 -14.78 3.78 23.50
N ILE A 340 -13.56 3.26 23.46
CA ILE A 340 -13.02 2.46 22.37
C ILE A 340 -12.77 1.06 22.92
N GLU A 341 -13.42 0.06 22.34
CA GLU A 341 -13.24 -1.33 22.71
C GLU A 341 -12.50 -2.06 21.60
N SER A 342 -11.36 -2.64 21.94
CA SER A 342 -10.61 -3.50 21.04
C SER A 342 -11.32 -4.84 20.91
N LEU A 343 -11.66 -5.23 19.68
CA LEU A 343 -12.24 -6.55 19.40
C LEU A 343 -11.19 -7.67 19.44
N ASP A 344 -9.90 -7.32 19.39
CA ASP A 344 -8.82 -8.31 19.37
C ASP A 344 -8.51 -8.85 20.77
N ASP A 345 -8.57 -8.00 21.79
CA ASP A 345 -8.16 -8.33 23.16
C ASP A 345 -9.11 -7.83 24.27
N GLY A 346 -10.23 -7.21 23.89
CA GLY A 346 -11.22 -6.67 24.84
C GLY A 346 -10.75 -5.43 25.60
N THR A 347 -9.57 -4.87 25.25
CA THR A 347 -9.05 -3.70 25.95
C THR A 347 -9.92 -2.48 25.72
N VAL A 348 -10.19 -1.77 26.82
CA VAL A 348 -11.00 -0.56 26.80
C VAL A 348 -10.08 0.66 26.89
N SER A 349 -10.17 1.53 25.90
CA SER A 349 -9.55 2.85 25.90
C SER A 349 -10.61 3.94 25.98
N LEU A 350 -10.25 5.05 26.61
CA LEU A 350 -11.11 6.22 26.75
C LEU A 350 -10.58 7.33 25.88
N PHE A 351 -11.46 7.90 25.06
CA PHE A 351 -11.16 9.11 24.33
C PHE A 351 -11.62 10.32 25.12
N ILE A 352 -10.68 11.17 25.51
CA ILE A 352 -10.96 12.33 26.36
C ILE A 352 -10.55 13.65 25.69
N GLN A 353 -11.21 14.73 26.10
CA GLN A 353 -10.84 16.11 25.83
C GLN A 353 -10.37 16.79 27.11
N TYR A 354 -9.31 17.58 27.05
CA TYR A 354 -8.74 18.29 28.20
C TYR A 354 -8.26 19.70 27.82
N PRO A 355 -8.30 20.70 28.72
CA PRO A 355 -7.76 22.02 28.45
C PRO A 355 -6.23 22.02 28.49
N LYS A 356 -5.59 22.87 27.69
CA LYS A 356 -4.14 23.09 27.65
C LYS A 356 -3.76 24.46 28.23
N ASN A 357 -2.52 24.58 28.68
CA ASN A 357 -1.96 25.83 29.24
C ASN A 357 -2.03 27.03 28.26
N ASP A 358 -2.07 26.79 26.95
CA ASP A 358 -2.16 27.84 25.93
C ASP A 358 -3.61 28.26 25.62
N GLY A 359 -4.58 27.78 26.40
CA GLY A 359 -6.02 28.03 26.23
C GLY A 359 -6.66 27.23 25.09
N SER A 360 -5.90 26.39 24.38
CA SER A 360 -6.46 25.43 23.42
C SER A 360 -6.96 24.17 24.12
N VAL A 361 -7.68 23.32 23.38
CA VAL A 361 -8.11 22.00 23.88
C VAL A 361 -7.24 20.91 23.28
N GLY A 362 -6.81 19.99 24.13
CA GLY A 362 -6.20 18.73 23.75
C GLY A 362 -7.23 17.61 23.70
N GLN A 363 -6.90 16.59 22.91
CA GLN A 363 -7.65 15.36 22.80
C GLN A 363 -6.65 14.20 22.84
N LEU A 364 -7.00 13.10 23.52
CA LEU A 364 -6.14 11.94 23.68
C LEU A 364 -6.96 10.67 23.90
N SER A 365 -6.61 9.58 23.21
CA SER A 365 -7.03 8.23 23.57
C SER A 365 -6.02 7.64 24.54
N LEU A 366 -6.50 7.05 25.63
CA LEU A 366 -5.66 6.37 26.61
C LEU A 366 -6.33 5.08 27.09
N PRO A 367 -5.56 4.03 27.42
CA PRO A 367 -6.11 2.85 28.07
C PRO A 367 -6.83 3.22 29.37
N ARG A 368 -7.99 2.62 29.62
CA ARG A 368 -8.80 2.90 30.82
C ARG A 368 -8.01 2.66 32.11
N GLU A 369 -7.12 1.67 32.11
CA GLU A 369 -6.20 1.37 33.21
C GLU A 369 -5.26 2.53 33.60
N THR A 370 -4.94 3.44 32.67
CA THR A 370 -4.08 4.60 32.95
C THR A 370 -4.74 5.55 33.96
N LEU A 371 -6.07 5.53 34.09
CA LEU A 371 -6.79 6.33 35.07
C LEU A 371 -6.68 5.78 36.50
N VAL A 372 -6.38 4.48 36.67
CA VAL A 372 -6.28 3.83 38.00
C VAL A 372 -5.17 4.48 38.84
N LYS A 373 -4.07 4.86 38.18
CA LYS A 373 -2.99 5.64 38.80
C LYS A 373 -3.08 7.08 38.32
N SER A 374 -3.75 7.93 39.09
CA SER A 374 -3.94 9.36 38.75
C SER A 374 -2.63 10.12 38.49
N ALA A 375 -1.50 9.65 39.04
CA ALA A 375 -0.15 10.18 38.76
C ALA A 375 0.34 9.90 37.33
N ASP A 376 0.06 8.72 36.79
CA ASP A 376 0.41 8.35 35.41
C ASP A 376 -0.46 9.11 34.42
N PHE A 377 -1.76 9.21 34.72
CA PHE A 377 -2.71 10.03 33.99
C PHE A 377 -2.29 11.51 33.94
N LYS A 378 -1.92 12.09 35.09
CA LYS A 378 -1.39 13.46 35.18
C LYS A 378 -0.13 13.63 34.35
N SER A 379 0.86 12.76 34.53
CA SER A 379 2.16 12.85 33.85
C SER A 379 2.00 12.78 32.33
N LEU A 380 1.14 11.88 31.84
CA LEU A 380 0.81 11.75 30.43
C LEU A 380 0.19 13.02 29.85
N LEU A 381 -0.82 13.58 30.51
CA LEU A 381 -1.52 14.77 30.03
C LEU A 381 -0.65 16.04 30.09
N ILE A 382 0.12 16.23 31.15
CA ILE A 382 1.09 17.34 31.27
C ILE A 382 2.13 17.25 30.15
N GLY A 383 2.65 16.06 29.85
CA GLY A 383 3.57 15.84 28.73
C GLY A 383 2.99 16.19 27.35
N LYS A 384 1.65 16.25 27.22
CA LYS A 384 0.93 16.68 26.01
C LYS A 384 0.45 18.14 26.08
N GLY A 385 0.81 18.87 27.13
CA GLY A 385 0.55 20.30 27.32
C GLY A 385 -0.75 20.63 28.06
N ALA A 386 -1.34 19.67 28.78
CA ALA A 386 -2.54 19.90 29.58
C ALA A 386 -2.33 20.96 30.68
N ASP A 387 -3.42 21.60 31.10
CA ASP A 387 -3.39 22.61 32.15
C ASP A 387 -2.95 22.02 33.50
N ALA A 388 -1.85 22.52 34.06
CA ALA A 388 -1.28 21.97 35.30
C ALA A 388 -2.14 22.23 36.54
N SER A 389 -3.06 23.20 36.48
CA SER A 389 -3.94 23.59 37.59
C SER A 389 -5.14 22.66 37.79
N LEU A 390 -5.39 21.72 36.87
CA LEU A 390 -6.52 20.80 36.95
C LEU A 390 -6.41 19.81 38.12
N ASN A 391 -7.55 19.43 38.69
CA ASN A 391 -7.63 18.31 39.63
C ASN A 391 -7.68 16.96 38.89
N TYR A 392 -6.50 16.44 38.54
CA TYR A 392 -6.35 15.19 37.80
C TYR A 392 -6.89 13.95 38.53
N LYS A 393 -6.90 13.96 39.88
CA LYS A 393 -7.45 12.85 40.67
C LYS A 393 -8.96 12.78 40.52
N SER A 394 -9.65 13.89 40.80
CA SER A 394 -11.10 13.99 40.62
C SER A 394 -11.53 13.75 39.17
N ALA A 395 -10.75 14.22 38.20
CA ALA A 395 -11.01 13.94 36.78
C ALA A 395 -10.89 12.44 36.46
N ALA A 396 -9.86 11.75 36.97
CA ALA A 396 -9.71 10.31 36.77
C ALA A 396 -10.89 9.52 37.39
N ASP A 397 -11.28 9.85 38.63
CA ASP A 397 -12.40 9.20 39.33
C ASP A 397 -13.74 9.42 38.58
N THR A 398 -13.95 10.62 38.06
CA THR A 398 -15.12 10.96 37.24
C THR A 398 -15.14 10.14 35.95
N LEU A 399 -14.01 10.07 35.24
CA LEU A 399 -13.90 9.28 34.00
C LEU A 399 -14.05 7.77 34.25
N LEU A 400 -13.62 7.27 35.39
CA LEU A 400 -13.76 5.86 35.79
C LEU A 400 -15.20 5.49 36.16
N SER A 401 -15.97 6.42 36.74
CA SER A 401 -17.37 6.22 37.12
C SER A 401 -18.36 6.52 36.00
N GLN A 402 -17.96 7.32 35.00
CA GLN A 402 -18.80 7.68 33.87
C GLN A 402 -18.94 6.51 32.87
N ARG A 403 -20.18 6.25 32.42
CA ARG A 403 -20.45 5.45 31.23
C ARG A 403 -20.35 6.35 29.99
N ALA A 404 -19.61 5.90 28.99
CA ALA A 404 -19.49 6.66 27.74
C ALA A 404 -20.85 6.73 27.03
N ALA A 405 -21.20 7.90 26.48
CA ALA A 405 -22.40 8.07 25.68
C ALA A 405 -22.30 7.39 24.30
N VAL A 406 -21.07 7.05 23.87
CA VAL A 406 -20.77 6.46 22.56
C VAL A 406 -19.64 5.43 22.72
N THR A 407 -19.88 4.22 22.24
CA THR A 407 -18.88 3.15 22.11
C THR A 407 -18.53 2.94 20.64
N ILE A 408 -17.24 2.87 20.35
CA ILE A 408 -16.71 2.44 19.05
C ILE A 408 -15.87 1.19 19.24
N HIS A 409 -15.84 0.33 18.25
CA HIS A 409 -14.98 -0.84 18.22
C HIS A 409 -13.75 -0.59 17.37
N SER A 410 -12.62 -1.18 17.72
CA SER A 410 -11.42 -1.20 16.88
C SER A 410 -10.86 -2.60 16.72
N THR A 411 -10.28 -2.90 15.57
CA THR A 411 -9.56 -4.16 15.34
C THR A 411 -8.37 -3.96 14.41
N ALA A 412 -7.26 -4.63 14.70
CA ALA A 412 -6.11 -4.79 13.82
C ALA A 412 -6.25 -5.99 12.88
N THR A 413 -7.27 -6.83 13.11
CA THR A 413 -7.50 -8.08 12.37
C THR A 413 -8.68 -7.89 11.41
N PRO A 414 -8.48 -8.05 10.09
CA PRO A 414 -9.59 -8.07 9.16
C PRO A 414 -10.57 -9.19 9.49
N GLY A 415 -11.85 -9.00 9.15
CA GLY A 415 -12.84 -10.08 9.24
C GLY A 415 -14.28 -9.61 9.38
N TRP A 416 -15.13 -10.60 9.66
CA TRP A 416 -16.55 -10.40 9.91
C TRP A 416 -16.81 -10.18 11.39
N HIS A 417 -17.56 -9.14 11.69
CA HIS A 417 -18.18 -8.85 12.98
C HIS A 417 -19.69 -8.84 12.75
N ASP A 418 -20.33 -9.98 13.01
CA ASP A 418 -21.70 -10.25 12.57
C ASP A 418 -21.84 -9.99 11.06
N ASN A 419 -22.75 -9.13 10.63
CA ASN A 419 -22.99 -8.82 9.21
C ASN A 419 -22.17 -7.62 8.70
N TYR A 420 -21.17 -7.17 9.47
CA TYR A 420 -20.26 -6.11 9.09
C TYR A 420 -18.86 -6.67 8.85
N PHE A 421 -18.36 -6.52 7.62
CA PHE A 421 -17.00 -6.92 7.26
C PHE A 421 -16.07 -5.72 7.35
N ILE A 422 -14.87 -5.91 7.86
CA ILE A 422 -13.84 -4.89 7.93
C ILE A 422 -12.48 -5.42 7.46
N CYS A 423 -11.75 -4.62 6.69
CA CYS A 423 -10.38 -4.90 6.30
C CYS A 423 -9.61 -3.60 6.02
N HIS A 424 -8.38 -3.74 5.54
CA HIS A 424 -7.52 -2.61 5.19
C HIS A 424 -8.13 -1.65 4.14
N ALA A 425 -9.05 -2.13 3.29
CA ALA A 425 -9.71 -1.33 2.26
C ALA A 425 -10.93 -0.54 2.77
N GLY A 426 -11.49 -0.90 3.93
CA GLY A 426 -12.73 -0.28 4.43
C GLY A 426 -13.56 -1.21 5.30
N GLY A 427 -14.79 -0.80 5.59
CA GLY A 427 -15.78 -1.64 6.24
C GLY A 427 -17.16 -1.47 5.59
N TRP A 428 -17.88 -2.58 5.45
CA TRP A 428 -19.14 -2.66 4.70
C TRP A 428 -20.10 -3.65 5.36
N GLY A 429 -21.40 -3.50 5.10
CA GLY A 429 -22.45 -4.35 5.63
C GLY A 429 -23.20 -3.73 6.82
N ASN A 430 -23.93 -4.57 7.56
CA ASN A 430 -24.82 -4.14 8.64
C ASN A 430 -24.10 -4.17 9.98
N ARG A 431 -23.68 -2.99 10.44
CA ARG A 431 -23.08 -2.79 11.76
C ARG A 431 -24.14 -2.89 12.87
N PRO A 432 -23.84 -3.47 14.04
CA PRO A 432 -24.75 -3.44 15.19
C PRO A 432 -25.11 -2.00 15.59
N GLU A 433 -26.39 -1.75 15.91
CA GLU A 433 -26.88 -0.41 16.28
C GLU A 433 -26.20 0.15 17.54
N SER A 434 -25.78 -0.74 18.46
CA SER A 434 -25.06 -0.40 19.69
C SER A 434 -23.63 0.08 19.45
N VAL A 435 -23.11 -0.09 18.22
CA VAL A 435 -21.73 0.24 17.85
C VAL A 435 -21.76 1.44 16.92
N ALA A 436 -21.26 2.58 17.38
CA ALA A 436 -21.28 3.80 16.59
C ALA A 436 -20.30 3.76 15.41
N GLU A 437 -19.23 2.98 15.51
CA GLU A 437 -18.21 2.79 14.47
C GLU A 437 -17.38 1.53 14.73
N VAL A 438 -16.90 0.86 13.69
CA VAL A 438 -15.83 -0.14 13.79
C VAL A 438 -14.64 0.35 12.96
N ILE A 439 -13.50 0.53 13.59
CA ILE A 439 -12.29 1.10 12.99
C ILE A 439 -11.26 0.00 12.77
N PHE A 440 -10.75 -0.08 11.55
CA PHE A 440 -9.56 -0.90 11.26
C PHE A 440 -8.32 -0.13 11.70
N ALA A 441 -7.62 -0.65 12.70
CA ALA A 441 -6.47 -0.05 13.35
C ALA A 441 -5.26 -1.02 13.27
N PRO A 442 -4.65 -1.19 12.09
CA PRO A 442 -3.49 -2.06 11.93
C PRO A 442 -2.32 -1.56 12.78
N SER A 443 -1.42 -2.47 13.13
CA SER A 443 -0.22 -2.19 13.91
C SER A 443 0.90 -1.54 13.08
N SER A 444 0.82 -1.63 11.74
CA SER A 444 1.78 -1.02 10.81
C SER A 444 1.32 0.33 10.25
N ASP A 445 2.26 1.29 10.16
CA ASP A 445 2.05 2.65 9.62
C ASP A 445 1.90 2.69 8.08
N SER A 446 2.02 1.55 7.41
CA SER A 446 1.72 1.45 5.99
C SER A 446 0.21 1.40 5.81
N TYR A 447 -0.30 2.23 4.88
CA TYR A 447 -1.62 2.22 4.26
C TYR A 447 -2.59 3.32 4.68
N PRO A 448 -3.13 3.99 3.63
CA PRO A 448 -4.50 3.67 3.27
C PRO A 448 -4.61 3.21 1.81
N LEU A 449 -4.83 1.91 1.59
CA LEU A 449 -5.47 1.42 0.35
C LEU A 449 -6.99 1.64 0.45
N LYS A 450 -7.42 2.84 0.88
CA LYS A 450 -8.82 3.22 0.91
C LYS A 450 -9.08 4.14 -0.26
N GLY A 451 -9.97 3.72 -1.14
CA GLY A 451 -10.38 4.52 -2.29
C GLY A 451 -11.25 3.68 -3.21
N SER A 452 -12.30 4.32 -3.69
CA SER A 452 -13.13 3.83 -4.78
C SER A 452 -13.28 4.95 -5.80
N THR A 453 -13.20 4.64 -7.08
CA THR A 453 -13.46 5.58 -8.17
C THR A 453 -14.28 4.89 -9.25
N GLY A 454 -14.98 5.68 -10.06
CA GLY A 454 -15.80 5.16 -11.14
C GLY A 454 -17.08 4.48 -10.65
N ASP A 455 -17.69 3.71 -11.55
CA ASP A 455 -18.99 3.07 -11.36
C ASP A 455 -18.88 1.55 -11.58
N ILE A 456 -19.61 0.77 -10.78
CA ILE A 456 -19.57 -0.70 -10.84
C ILE A 456 -20.06 -1.23 -12.20
N SER A 457 -21.09 -0.62 -12.80
CA SER A 457 -21.63 -1.10 -14.09
C SER A 457 -20.59 -0.94 -15.20
N THR A 458 -19.84 0.16 -15.18
CA THR A 458 -18.73 0.39 -16.11
C THR A 458 -17.61 -0.62 -15.87
N PHE A 459 -17.25 -0.88 -14.61
CA PHE A 459 -16.23 -1.87 -14.27
C PHE A 459 -16.61 -3.27 -14.77
N LEU A 460 -17.83 -3.73 -14.43
CA LEU A 460 -18.32 -5.06 -14.80
C LEU A 460 -18.45 -5.21 -16.32
N ALA A 461 -18.96 -4.19 -17.03
CA ALA A 461 -19.05 -4.23 -18.49
C ALA A 461 -17.68 -4.37 -19.14
N GLY A 462 -16.70 -3.58 -18.69
CA GLY A 462 -15.33 -3.63 -19.21
C GLY A 462 -14.63 -4.97 -18.89
N ILE A 463 -14.71 -5.43 -17.65
CA ILE A 463 -13.96 -6.63 -17.23
C ILE A 463 -14.56 -7.92 -17.80
N HIS A 464 -15.88 -8.00 -17.96
CA HIS A 464 -16.52 -9.20 -18.51
C HIS A 464 -16.08 -9.47 -19.96
N ALA A 465 -15.89 -8.43 -20.78
CA ALA A 465 -15.35 -8.59 -22.13
C ALA A 465 -13.93 -9.16 -22.11
N LEU A 466 -13.12 -8.79 -21.12
CA LEU A 466 -11.74 -9.27 -20.98
C LEU A 466 -11.66 -10.70 -20.44
N PHE A 467 -12.64 -11.17 -19.65
CA PHE A 467 -12.68 -12.57 -19.19
C PHE A 467 -12.88 -13.57 -20.34
N GLU A 468 -13.51 -13.17 -21.43
CA GLU A 468 -13.61 -14.03 -22.62
C GLU A 468 -12.25 -14.23 -23.31
N GLN A 469 -11.32 -13.30 -23.08
CA GLN A 469 -9.97 -13.26 -23.68
C GLN A 469 -8.86 -13.75 -22.74
N SER A 470 -9.17 -13.97 -21.45
CA SER A 470 -8.18 -14.36 -20.45
C SER A 470 -8.78 -15.18 -19.32
N ASP A 471 -8.32 -16.43 -19.21
CA ASP A 471 -8.62 -17.26 -18.03
C ASP A 471 -7.84 -16.74 -16.79
N ILE A 472 -6.64 -16.17 -17.01
CA ILE A 472 -5.75 -15.68 -15.95
C ILE A 472 -6.34 -14.45 -15.23
N LEU A 473 -6.93 -13.51 -15.98
CA LEU A 473 -7.61 -12.35 -15.38
C LEU A 473 -8.85 -12.77 -14.58
N LEU A 474 -9.60 -13.76 -15.08
CA LEU A 474 -10.75 -14.31 -14.37
C LEU A 474 -10.31 -14.95 -13.04
N LEU A 475 -9.22 -15.73 -13.04
CA LEU A 475 -8.67 -16.28 -11.81
C LEU A 475 -8.24 -15.17 -10.84
N ALA A 476 -7.58 -14.12 -11.31
CA ALA A 476 -7.16 -13.00 -10.46
C ALA A 476 -8.35 -12.27 -9.82
N TYR A 477 -9.43 -12.08 -10.57
CA TYR A 477 -10.69 -11.54 -10.07
C TYR A 477 -11.29 -12.42 -8.97
N LEU A 478 -11.36 -13.74 -9.18
CA LEU A 478 -11.88 -14.68 -8.20
C LEU A 478 -11.00 -14.77 -6.94
N CYS A 479 -9.67 -14.70 -7.10
CA CYS A 479 -8.72 -14.61 -6.00
C CYS A 479 -8.96 -13.38 -5.11
N ALA A 480 -9.44 -12.26 -5.67
CA ALA A 480 -9.76 -11.06 -4.90
C ALA A 480 -11.09 -11.17 -4.13
N LEU A 481 -12.06 -11.93 -4.66
CA LEU A 481 -13.36 -12.16 -4.03
C LEU A 481 -13.35 -13.25 -2.95
N LEU A 482 -12.48 -14.26 -3.09
CA LEU A 482 -12.45 -15.42 -2.20
C LEU A 482 -12.18 -15.08 -0.72
N PRO A 483 -11.23 -14.18 -0.35
CA PRO A 483 -10.87 -13.96 1.06
C PRO A 483 -12.03 -13.58 2.00
N PRO A 484 -12.87 -12.56 1.72
CA PRO A 484 -14.01 -12.26 2.60
C PRO A 484 -15.01 -13.41 2.70
N LEU A 485 -15.24 -14.18 1.63
CA LEU A 485 -16.10 -15.36 1.64
C LEU A 485 -15.49 -16.48 2.49
N ALA A 486 -14.22 -16.81 2.29
CA ALA A 486 -13.51 -17.85 3.03
C ALA A 486 -13.48 -17.54 4.54
N MET A 487 -13.26 -16.28 4.91
CA MET A 487 -13.33 -15.82 6.30
C MET A 487 -14.74 -15.93 6.87
N ARG A 488 -15.78 -15.61 6.08
CA ARG A 488 -17.19 -15.78 6.49
C ARG A 488 -17.52 -17.22 6.82
N LEU A 489 -16.93 -18.15 6.07
CA LEU A 489 -17.14 -19.59 6.19
C LEU A 489 -16.25 -20.25 7.25
N GLY A 490 -15.32 -19.50 7.87
CA GLY A 490 -14.36 -20.02 8.84
C GLY A 490 -13.29 -20.94 8.23
N VAL A 491 -13.00 -20.79 6.92
CA VAL A 491 -11.87 -21.48 6.28
C VAL A 491 -10.58 -20.91 6.88
N LYS A 492 -9.66 -21.78 7.32
CA LYS A 492 -8.45 -21.35 8.04
C LYS A 492 -7.21 -21.28 7.14
N SER A 493 -7.03 -22.26 6.27
CA SER A 493 -5.82 -22.38 5.45
C SER A 493 -5.99 -21.64 4.13
N GLY A 494 -5.11 -20.66 3.92
CA GLY A 494 -4.95 -19.94 2.66
C GLY A 494 -4.06 -20.66 1.65
N PHE A 495 -3.83 -20.03 0.51
CA PHE A 495 -2.85 -20.48 -0.48
C PHE A 495 -2.24 -19.30 -1.24
N SER A 496 -1.12 -19.57 -1.92
CA SER A 496 -0.45 -18.58 -2.77
C SER A 496 -0.65 -18.91 -4.24
N VAL A 497 -0.68 -17.89 -5.09
CA VAL A 497 -0.64 -18.01 -6.56
C VAL A 497 0.58 -17.25 -7.06
N ASN A 498 1.45 -17.90 -7.83
CA ASN A 498 2.61 -17.29 -8.46
C ASN A 498 2.43 -17.24 -9.98
N LEU A 499 2.38 -16.04 -10.55
CA LEU A 499 2.35 -15.84 -11.99
C LEU A 499 3.78 -15.89 -12.53
N VAL A 500 4.10 -16.87 -13.39
CA VAL A 500 5.47 -17.09 -13.89
C VAL A 500 5.52 -16.85 -15.39
N GLY A 501 6.41 -15.98 -15.86
CA GLY A 501 6.66 -15.84 -17.30
C GLY A 501 7.52 -14.63 -17.63
N GLU A 502 7.84 -14.45 -18.90
CA GLU A 502 8.74 -13.38 -19.37
C GLU A 502 8.29 -11.97 -18.96
N SER A 503 9.21 -11.01 -18.90
CA SER A 503 8.86 -9.61 -18.63
C SER A 503 7.88 -9.07 -19.68
N THR A 504 6.96 -8.18 -19.27
CA THR A 504 5.97 -7.56 -20.18
C THR A 504 4.99 -8.56 -20.82
N THR A 505 4.55 -9.56 -20.05
CA THR A 505 3.48 -10.49 -20.43
C THR A 505 2.13 -10.17 -19.76
N GLY A 506 2.06 -9.10 -18.94
CA GLY A 506 0.84 -8.66 -18.25
C GLY A 506 0.70 -9.10 -16.79
N LYS A 507 1.73 -9.74 -16.21
CA LYS A 507 1.72 -10.19 -14.79
C LYS A 507 1.39 -9.08 -13.79
N THR A 508 2.12 -7.97 -13.82
CA THR A 508 1.89 -6.84 -12.91
C THR A 508 0.50 -6.24 -13.09
N LEU A 509 0.00 -6.18 -14.33
CA LEU A 509 -1.35 -5.69 -14.63
C LEU A 509 -2.43 -6.63 -14.06
N THR A 510 -2.19 -7.94 -14.09
CA THR A 510 -3.06 -8.95 -13.45
C THR A 510 -3.10 -8.79 -11.93
N LEU A 511 -1.95 -8.51 -11.29
CA LEU A 511 -1.89 -8.20 -9.86
C LEU A 511 -2.64 -6.91 -9.52
N ARG A 512 -2.51 -5.88 -10.37
CA ARG A 512 -3.29 -4.64 -10.24
C ARG A 512 -4.78 -4.91 -10.33
N LEU A 513 -5.24 -5.76 -11.26
CA LEU A 513 -6.66 -6.14 -11.35
C LEU A 513 -7.17 -6.73 -10.03
N ALA A 514 -6.46 -7.68 -9.43
CA ALA A 514 -6.88 -8.29 -8.16
C ALA A 514 -6.98 -7.24 -7.03
N GLN A 515 -6.06 -6.28 -6.96
CA GLN A 515 -6.13 -5.17 -5.99
C GLN A 515 -7.24 -4.16 -6.31
N ALA A 516 -7.52 -3.93 -7.60
CA ALA A 516 -8.52 -2.98 -8.07
C ALA A 516 -9.93 -3.34 -7.63
N ILE A 517 -10.18 -4.61 -7.29
CA ILE A 517 -11.48 -5.05 -6.77
C ILE A 517 -11.81 -4.35 -5.46
N SER A 518 -10.85 -4.27 -4.53
CA SER A 518 -11.07 -3.72 -3.19
C SER A 518 -10.58 -2.30 -3.00
N SER A 519 -9.61 -1.83 -3.79
CA SER A 519 -8.91 -0.57 -3.51
C SER A 519 -8.18 0.02 -4.72
N ARG A 520 -7.57 1.19 -4.56
CA ARG A 520 -6.66 1.75 -5.56
C ARG A 520 -5.55 0.76 -5.90
N ALA A 521 -5.27 0.60 -7.19
CA ALA A 521 -4.37 -0.41 -7.73
C ALA A 521 -3.27 0.18 -8.63
N GLU A 522 -2.56 1.20 -8.15
CA GLU A 522 -1.31 1.59 -8.80
C GLU A 522 -0.19 0.61 -8.42
N GLU A 523 0.81 0.45 -9.29
CA GLU A 523 1.92 -0.48 -9.03
C GLU A 523 2.66 -0.17 -7.72
N LYS A 524 2.79 1.12 -7.37
CA LYS A 524 3.42 1.55 -6.11
C LYS A 524 2.62 1.18 -4.86
N ASP A 525 1.34 0.85 -5.03
CA ASP A 525 0.39 0.52 -3.98
C ASP A 525 0.35 -1.00 -3.72
N LEU A 526 0.99 -1.81 -4.58
CA LEU A 526 1.17 -3.25 -4.35
C LEU A 526 2.06 -3.50 -3.12
N GLN A 527 1.86 -4.62 -2.44
CA GLN A 527 2.67 -4.97 -1.27
C GLN A 527 4.14 -5.16 -1.69
N THR A 528 5.06 -4.47 -1.01
CA THR A 528 6.48 -4.69 -1.26
C THR A 528 6.91 -6.05 -0.71
N PHE A 529 7.68 -6.80 -1.49
CA PHE A 529 8.35 -8.00 -1.00
C PHE A 529 9.57 -7.67 -0.12
N ASN A 530 9.99 -6.40 -0.02
CA ASN A 530 11.12 -5.94 0.82
C ASN A 530 10.75 -5.74 2.31
N LEU A 531 9.97 -6.65 2.88
CA LEU A 531 9.68 -6.70 4.32
C LEU A 531 10.78 -7.45 5.09
N THR A 532 11.04 -7.08 6.34
CA THR A 532 11.86 -7.94 7.21
C THR A 532 11.08 -9.22 7.55
N PRO A 533 11.75 -10.34 7.89
CA PRO A 533 11.05 -11.58 8.27
C PRO A 533 9.99 -11.37 9.37
N GLY A 534 10.30 -10.58 10.40
CA GLY A 534 9.36 -10.26 11.48
C GLY A 534 8.20 -9.32 11.08
N ALA A 535 8.29 -8.63 9.94
CA ALA A 535 7.22 -7.77 9.42
C ALA A 535 6.31 -8.49 8.40
N LEU A 536 6.70 -9.68 7.93
CA LEU A 536 5.94 -10.42 6.91
C LEU A 536 4.59 -10.91 7.45
N GLU A 537 4.59 -11.64 8.57
CA GLU A 537 3.35 -12.18 9.16
C GLU A 537 2.37 -11.07 9.60
N PRO A 538 2.81 -9.98 10.28
CA PRO A 538 1.94 -8.82 10.53
C PRO A 538 1.32 -8.23 9.26
N ALA A 539 2.12 -8.05 8.19
CA ALA A 539 1.62 -7.51 6.93
C ALA A 539 0.58 -8.43 6.26
N LEU A 540 0.80 -9.75 6.31
CA LEU A 540 -0.19 -10.73 5.82
C LEU A 540 -1.47 -10.70 6.66
N ARG A 541 -1.35 -10.66 7.99
CA ARG A 541 -2.49 -10.62 8.91
C ARG A 541 -3.38 -9.41 8.65
N GLU A 542 -2.79 -8.23 8.56
CA GLU A 542 -3.50 -6.95 8.34
C GLU A 542 -4.18 -6.87 6.98
N ARG A 543 -3.80 -7.73 6.02
CA ARG A 543 -4.30 -7.72 4.64
C ARG A 543 -5.17 -8.93 4.26
N SER A 544 -5.26 -9.94 5.12
CA SER A 544 -6.01 -11.19 4.91
C SER A 544 -7.46 -11.02 4.44
N GLY A 545 -8.11 -9.90 4.76
CA GLY A 545 -9.46 -9.56 4.28
C GLY A 545 -9.61 -9.28 2.78
N SER A 546 -8.53 -9.34 2.00
CA SER A 546 -8.50 -9.27 0.55
C SER A 546 -7.36 -10.13 0.00
N ALA A 547 -7.24 -10.24 -1.32
CA ALA A 547 -6.01 -10.78 -1.91
C ALA A 547 -4.83 -9.88 -1.55
N VAL A 548 -3.74 -10.48 -1.08
CA VAL A 548 -2.48 -9.80 -0.80
C VAL A 548 -1.58 -9.92 -2.01
N VAL A 549 -1.54 -8.88 -2.82
CA VAL A 549 -0.76 -8.86 -4.05
C VAL A 549 0.62 -8.25 -3.79
N PHE A 550 1.68 -9.00 -4.06
CA PHE A 550 3.05 -8.49 -3.97
C PHE A 550 3.52 -8.00 -5.33
N GLY A 551 4.13 -6.82 -5.37
CA GLY A 551 4.90 -6.39 -6.55
C GLY A 551 6.04 -7.36 -6.87
N ASP A 552 6.70 -7.18 -8.01
CA ASP A 552 7.70 -8.11 -8.54
C ASP A 552 8.70 -8.60 -7.47
N ILE A 553 8.63 -9.90 -7.14
CA ILE A 553 9.45 -10.48 -6.07
C ILE A 553 10.93 -10.50 -6.46
N LYS A 554 11.25 -10.48 -7.77
CA LYS A 554 12.63 -10.35 -8.26
C LYS A 554 13.29 -9.05 -7.79
N ALA A 555 12.51 -8.00 -7.55
CA ALA A 555 12.99 -6.72 -7.02
C ALA A 555 13.34 -6.74 -5.52
N ALA A 556 13.25 -7.88 -4.85
CA ALA A 556 13.69 -8.03 -3.47
C ALA A 556 15.20 -7.79 -3.30
N LYS A 557 15.55 -7.25 -2.14
CA LYS A 557 16.93 -7.03 -1.70
C LYS A 557 17.65 -8.35 -1.45
N GLU A 558 16.97 -9.34 -0.88
CA GLU A 558 17.50 -10.68 -0.69
C GLU A 558 17.69 -11.38 -2.04
N LYS A 559 18.79 -12.13 -2.17
CA LYS A 559 19.15 -12.94 -3.35
C LYS A 559 19.57 -14.35 -2.92
N GLY A 560 19.57 -15.29 -3.87
CA GLY A 560 19.98 -16.68 -3.61
C GLY A 560 19.17 -17.33 -2.49
N LEU A 561 19.86 -17.93 -1.52
CA LEU A 561 19.24 -18.67 -0.42
C LEU A 561 18.25 -17.82 0.40
N GLY A 562 18.64 -16.61 0.83
CA GLY A 562 17.77 -15.77 1.66
C GLY A 562 16.49 -15.33 0.96
N HIS A 563 16.51 -15.27 -0.38
CA HIS A 563 15.31 -14.99 -1.16
C HIS A 563 14.35 -16.19 -1.19
N VAL A 564 14.90 -17.40 -1.36
CA VAL A 564 14.16 -18.66 -1.31
C VAL A 564 13.57 -18.92 0.08
N GLU A 565 14.34 -18.70 1.15
CA GLU A 565 13.86 -18.82 2.53
C GLU A 565 12.69 -17.89 2.83
N LYS A 566 12.71 -16.67 2.27
CA LYS A 566 11.64 -15.69 2.43
C LYS A 566 10.36 -16.08 1.68
N ILE A 567 10.48 -16.61 0.47
CA ILE A 567 9.34 -17.18 -0.26
C ILE A 567 8.75 -18.35 0.52
N GLN A 568 9.60 -19.22 1.04
CA GLN A 568 9.18 -20.35 1.86
C GLN A 568 8.45 -19.91 3.13
N GLN A 569 8.98 -18.92 3.85
CA GLN A 569 8.33 -18.32 5.02
C GLN A 569 6.94 -17.76 4.69
N LEU A 570 6.80 -17.07 3.55
CA LEU A 570 5.52 -16.57 3.06
C LEU A 570 4.52 -17.72 2.84
N ILE A 571 4.93 -18.75 2.09
CA ILE A 571 4.07 -19.90 1.77
C ILE A 571 3.61 -20.60 3.06
N PHE A 572 4.50 -20.77 4.04
CA PHE A 572 4.15 -21.36 5.33
C PHE A 572 3.21 -20.49 6.15
N ALA A 573 3.43 -19.17 6.20
CA ALA A 573 2.58 -18.25 6.96
C ALA A 573 1.14 -18.26 6.45
N VAL A 574 0.94 -18.33 5.13
CA VAL A 574 -0.37 -18.32 4.47
C VAL A 574 -1.18 -19.59 4.73
N HIS A 575 -0.52 -20.76 4.76
CA HIS A 575 -1.21 -22.04 4.89
C HIS A 575 -1.61 -22.39 6.34
N GLY A 576 -1.12 -21.61 7.31
CA GLY A 576 -1.33 -21.81 8.74
C GLY A 576 -0.35 -22.81 9.36
N ARG A 577 0.12 -22.52 10.58
CA ARG A 577 0.87 -23.48 11.40
C ARG A 577 -0.12 -24.44 12.06
N ASP A 578 -0.26 -25.65 11.52
CA ASP A 578 -0.83 -26.76 12.31
C ASP A 578 0.14 -27.11 13.45
N GLY A 579 -0.01 -26.44 14.59
CA GLY A 579 0.35 -26.97 15.92
C GLY A 579 1.82 -27.30 16.22
N ARG A 580 2.82 -26.82 15.47
CA ARG A 580 4.25 -27.09 15.74
C ARG A 580 5.07 -25.85 16.13
N GLY A 581 4.46 -24.89 16.83
CA GLY A 581 5.17 -23.77 17.45
C GLY A 581 5.45 -24.03 18.93
N THR A 582 6.70 -23.90 19.36
CA THR A 582 7.14 -23.98 20.75
C THR A 582 6.40 -22.99 21.65
N LEU A 583 6.15 -23.42 22.90
CA LEU A 583 5.24 -22.92 23.93
C LEU A 583 5.23 -21.42 24.34
N HIS A 584 5.91 -20.48 23.65
CA HIS A 584 6.21 -19.15 24.22
C HIS A 584 5.75 -17.89 23.49
N GLN A 585 5.00 -17.97 22.38
CA GLN A 585 4.24 -16.81 21.90
C GLN A 585 2.86 -17.27 21.41
N ARG A 586 1.80 -16.84 22.10
CA ARG A 586 0.42 -16.91 21.62
C ARG A 586 0.28 -15.89 20.47
N GLU A 587 0.86 -16.17 19.31
CA GLU A 587 0.66 -15.36 18.11
C GLU A 587 -0.81 -15.50 17.67
N VAL A 588 -1.50 -14.38 17.48
CA VAL A 588 -2.85 -14.36 16.88
C VAL A 588 -2.72 -14.98 15.48
N PRO A 589 -3.46 -16.07 15.18
CA PRO A 589 -3.35 -16.75 13.90
C PRO A 589 -3.68 -15.80 12.75
N ILE A 590 -2.97 -15.93 11.64
CA ILE A 590 -3.32 -15.21 10.40
C ILE A 590 -4.69 -15.75 9.95
N PRO A 591 -5.72 -14.89 9.77
CA PRO A 591 -6.98 -15.31 9.15
C PRO A 591 -6.74 -15.87 7.74
N PHE A 592 -7.75 -16.44 7.09
CA PHE A 592 -7.61 -16.87 5.70
C PHE A 592 -6.94 -15.79 4.86
N CYS A 593 -5.80 -16.12 4.26
CA CYS A 593 -4.99 -15.19 3.49
C CYS A 593 -4.76 -15.79 2.10
N LEU A 594 -4.97 -15.01 1.05
CA LEU A 594 -4.62 -15.41 -0.31
C LEU A 594 -3.54 -14.47 -0.80
N VAL A 595 -2.38 -15.02 -1.17
CA VAL A 595 -1.28 -14.22 -1.70
C VAL A 595 -1.17 -14.40 -3.21
N MET A 596 -0.98 -13.30 -3.94
CA MET A 596 -0.55 -13.36 -5.34
C MET A 596 0.84 -12.78 -5.50
N LEU A 597 1.69 -13.51 -6.21
CA LEU A 597 3.06 -13.16 -6.56
C LEU A 597 3.21 -13.12 -8.08
N SER A 598 4.29 -12.50 -8.54
CA SER A 598 4.72 -12.62 -9.93
C SER A 598 6.23 -12.78 -10.01
N ASP A 599 6.66 -13.57 -10.99
CA ASP A 599 8.06 -13.90 -11.22
C ASP A 599 8.37 -14.13 -12.71
N GLU A 600 9.65 -14.08 -13.07
CA GLU A 600 10.16 -14.41 -14.42
C GLU A 600 10.53 -15.88 -14.59
N ILE A 601 10.89 -16.55 -13.49
CA ILE A 601 11.29 -17.97 -13.47
C ILE A 601 10.40 -18.74 -12.51
N SER A 602 10.28 -20.05 -12.69
CA SER A 602 9.53 -20.90 -11.78
C SER A 602 10.17 -20.95 -10.39
N LEU A 603 9.38 -21.31 -9.38
CA LEU A 603 9.89 -21.58 -8.03
C LEU A 603 10.91 -22.71 -8.06
N GLU A 604 10.69 -23.75 -8.87
CA GLU A 604 11.67 -24.82 -9.04
C GLU A 604 13.02 -24.29 -9.53
N GLU A 605 13.00 -23.46 -10.59
CA GLU A 605 14.20 -22.85 -11.14
C GLU A 605 14.88 -21.94 -10.11
N ARG A 606 14.10 -21.16 -9.37
CA ARG A 606 14.60 -20.26 -8.32
C ARG A 606 15.27 -21.02 -7.19
N TYR A 607 14.67 -22.10 -6.70
CA TYR A 607 15.27 -22.97 -5.69
C TYR A 607 16.54 -23.63 -6.22
N ARG A 608 16.52 -24.11 -7.47
CA ARG A 608 17.68 -24.71 -8.15
C ARG A 608 18.85 -23.73 -8.24
N GLN A 609 18.61 -22.47 -8.63
CA GLN A 609 19.63 -21.41 -8.68
C GLN A 609 20.23 -21.12 -7.30
N ALA A 610 19.43 -21.25 -6.24
CA ALA A 610 19.88 -21.14 -4.85
C ALA A 610 20.53 -22.43 -4.29
N LYS A 611 20.69 -23.48 -5.11
CA LYS A 611 21.17 -24.81 -4.70
C LYS A 611 20.30 -25.44 -3.59
N GLN A 612 19.02 -25.14 -3.60
CA GLN A 612 18.01 -25.74 -2.72
C GLN A 612 17.06 -26.62 -3.52
N LYS A 613 16.36 -27.52 -2.82
CA LYS A 613 15.29 -28.33 -3.40
C LYS A 613 13.95 -27.74 -2.98
N LEU A 614 13.03 -27.58 -3.93
CA LEU A 614 11.65 -27.21 -3.61
C LEU A 614 10.92 -28.44 -3.08
N GLU A 615 10.49 -28.36 -1.82
CA GLU A 615 9.78 -29.45 -1.16
C GLU A 615 8.39 -29.64 -1.77
N THR A 616 7.95 -30.89 -1.88
CA THR A 616 6.64 -31.24 -2.45
C THR A 616 5.48 -30.58 -1.70
N GLY A 617 5.63 -30.35 -0.40
CA GLY A 617 4.65 -29.61 0.41
C GLY A 617 4.50 -28.15 0.00
N ASP A 618 5.57 -27.49 -0.45
CA ASP A 618 5.54 -26.09 -0.85
C ASP A 618 4.97 -25.95 -2.27
N ARG A 619 5.25 -26.94 -3.15
CA ARG A 619 4.68 -27.03 -4.51
C ARG A 619 3.15 -27.05 -4.52
N VAL A 620 2.52 -27.72 -3.55
CA VAL A 620 1.04 -27.81 -3.48
C VAL A 620 0.39 -26.61 -2.80
N ARG A 621 1.16 -25.78 -2.07
CA ARG A 621 0.67 -24.59 -1.35
C ARG A 621 0.81 -23.30 -2.16
N CYS A 622 1.71 -23.28 -3.13
CA CYS A 622 1.91 -22.17 -4.06
C CYS A 622 1.60 -22.62 -5.48
N ILE A 623 0.47 -22.14 -6.00
CA ILE A 623 -0.02 -22.45 -7.34
C ILE A 623 0.80 -21.67 -8.37
N GLU A 624 1.63 -22.35 -9.15
CA GLU A 624 2.35 -21.72 -10.25
C GLU A 624 1.50 -21.71 -11.53
N LEU A 625 1.17 -20.52 -12.02
CA LEU A 625 0.51 -20.32 -13.31
C LEU A 625 1.53 -19.81 -14.31
N ARG A 626 1.81 -20.62 -15.33
CA ARG A 626 2.71 -20.26 -16.43
C ARG A 626 1.99 -19.33 -17.38
N ILE A 627 2.50 -18.13 -17.53
CA ILE A 627 1.99 -17.13 -18.46
C ILE A 627 2.61 -17.42 -19.83
N PRO A 628 1.79 -17.57 -20.89
CA PRO A 628 2.30 -17.67 -22.25
C PRO A 628 3.30 -16.57 -22.60
N SER A 629 4.20 -16.87 -23.52
CA SER A 629 5.13 -15.88 -24.07
C SER A 629 4.38 -14.76 -24.78
N ARG A 630 5.05 -13.62 -25.01
CA ARG A 630 4.40 -12.43 -25.59
C ARG A 630 3.78 -12.70 -26.96
N ASP A 631 4.46 -13.49 -27.79
CA ASP A 631 4.00 -13.92 -29.12
C ASP A 631 2.75 -14.82 -29.07
N LYS A 632 2.40 -15.33 -27.89
CA LYS A 632 1.20 -16.13 -27.63
C LYS A 632 0.13 -15.37 -26.83
N GLY A 633 0.26 -14.04 -26.72
CA GLY A 633 -0.74 -13.17 -26.10
C GLY A 633 -0.55 -12.91 -24.60
N GLY A 634 0.47 -13.50 -23.96
CA GLY A 634 0.73 -13.27 -22.54
C GLY A 634 -0.43 -13.71 -21.64
N VAL A 635 -0.84 -12.83 -20.71
CA VAL A 635 -2.00 -13.09 -19.83
C VAL A 635 -3.32 -13.18 -20.59
N PHE A 636 -3.42 -12.66 -21.81
CA PHE A 636 -4.61 -12.77 -22.66
C PHE A 636 -4.55 -14.07 -23.48
N ASN A 637 -4.51 -15.19 -22.75
CA ASN A 637 -4.24 -16.53 -23.27
C ASN A 637 -5.36 -17.13 -24.13
N ARG A 638 -6.47 -16.40 -24.34
CA ARG A 638 -7.61 -16.82 -25.16
C ARG A 638 -7.92 -15.89 -26.32
N LEU A 639 -7.02 -14.96 -26.62
CA LEU A 639 -7.15 -14.18 -27.85
C LEU A 639 -7.03 -15.09 -29.07
N GLU A 640 -7.93 -14.90 -30.03
CA GLU A 640 -7.84 -15.56 -31.34
C GLU A 640 -6.58 -15.10 -32.09
N ASN A 641 -6.21 -13.82 -31.94
CA ASN A 641 -5.02 -13.22 -32.50
C ASN A 641 -4.12 -12.65 -31.38
N PRO A 642 -2.96 -13.27 -31.10
CA PRO A 642 -2.02 -12.81 -30.08
C PRO A 642 -1.57 -11.35 -30.20
N ASN A 643 -1.61 -10.76 -31.41
CA ASN A 643 -1.23 -9.37 -31.65
C ASN A 643 -2.17 -8.36 -30.96
N ASP A 644 -3.39 -8.76 -30.63
CA ASP A 644 -4.37 -7.89 -29.99
C ASP A 644 -4.13 -7.73 -28.47
N ALA A 645 -3.18 -8.48 -27.90
CA ALA A 645 -2.87 -8.48 -26.47
C ALA A 645 -2.44 -7.09 -25.95
N MET A 646 -1.81 -6.27 -26.79
CA MET A 646 -1.41 -4.92 -26.41
C MET A 646 -2.62 -3.99 -26.24
N ALA A 647 -3.62 -4.11 -27.13
CA ALA A 647 -4.86 -3.36 -27.03
C ALA A 647 -5.66 -3.79 -25.79
N ALA A 648 -5.81 -5.10 -25.58
CA ALA A 648 -6.48 -5.64 -24.39
C ALA A 648 -5.79 -5.23 -23.08
N ALA A 649 -4.46 -5.15 -23.05
CA ALA A 649 -3.69 -4.63 -21.92
C ALA A 649 -4.01 -3.15 -21.64
N GLN A 650 -4.09 -2.33 -22.70
CA GLN A 650 -4.41 -0.91 -22.58
C GLN A 650 -5.86 -0.72 -22.10
N ASP A 651 -6.80 -1.52 -22.58
CA ASP A 651 -8.20 -1.50 -22.14
C ASP A 651 -8.32 -1.85 -20.66
N LEU A 652 -7.62 -2.89 -20.21
CA LEU A 652 -7.57 -3.27 -18.80
C LEU A 652 -6.93 -2.19 -17.93
N GLU A 653 -5.84 -1.56 -18.39
CA GLU A 653 -5.21 -0.47 -17.65
C GLU A 653 -6.13 0.75 -17.52
N ASN A 654 -6.78 1.15 -18.62
CA ASN A 654 -7.77 2.23 -18.63
C ASN A 654 -8.94 1.91 -17.69
N LEU A 655 -9.41 0.65 -17.69
CA LEU A 655 -10.48 0.19 -16.80
C LEU A 655 -10.08 0.32 -15.34
N ILE A 656 -8.92 -0.21 -14.96
CA ILE A 656 -8.41 -0.17 -13.57
C ILE A 656 -8.17 1.27 -13.11
N ASP A 657 -7.66 2.15 -13.97
CA ASP A 657 -7.36 3.54 -13.60
C ASP A 657 -8.62 4.42 -13.51
N SER A 658 -9.67 4.07 -14.27
CA SER A 658 -10.94 4.81 -14.26
C SER A 658 -11.97 4.25 -13.28
N ALA A 659 -11.87 2.97 -12.90
CA ALA A 659 -12.76 2.31 -11.96
C ALA A 659 -12.03 1.28 -11.08
N TYR A 660 -12.08 1.47 -9.77
CA TYR A 660 -11.54 0.54 -8.77
C TYR A 660 -12.29 0.67 -7.45
N GLY A 661 -12.23 -0.34 -6.59
CA GLY A 661 -12.88 -0.38 -5.28
C GLY A 661 -14.42 -0.40 -5.35
N THR A 662 -15.00 -0.61 -6.54
CA THR A 662 -16.44 -0.53 -6.78
C THR A 662 -17.14 -1.89 -6.66
N VAL A 663 -16.46 -3.00 -6.93
CA VAL A 663 -17.03 -4.36 -6.87
C VAL A 663 -17.13 -4.87 -5.43
N PHE A 664 -16.11 -4.60 -4.62
CA PHE A 664 -16.00 -5.16 -3.27
C PHE A 664 -17.18 -4.82 -2.34
N PRO A 665 -17.72 -3.58 -2.29
CA PRO A 665 -18.88 -3.27 -1.46
C PRO A 665 -20.11 -4.14 -1.77
N ASP A 666 -20.45 -4.31 -3.05
CA ASP A 666 -21.60 -5.12 -3.47
C ASP A 666 -21.36 -6.61 -3.22
N TRP A 667 -20.11 -7.07 -3.35
CA TRP A 667 -19.74 -8.43 -2.96
C TRP A 667 -19.97 -8.68 -1.47
N ILE A 668 -19.48 -7.79 -0.60
CA ILE A 668 -19.71 -7.91 0.84
C ILE A 668 -21.20 -7.85 1.17
N ALA A 669 -21.97 -6.97 0.53
CA ALA A 669 -23.42 -6.90 0.73
C ALA A 669 -24.12 -8.20 0.35
N ALA A 670 -23.74 -8.83 -0.77
CA ALA A 670 -24.28 -10.11 -1.20
C ALA A 670 -23.98 -11.24 -0.20
N LEU A 671 -22.77 -11.25 0.37
CA LEU A 671 -22.40 -12.21 1.41
C LEU A 671 -23.15 -11.96 2.73
N ALA A 672 -23.28 -10.69 3.14
CA ALA A 672 -23.99 -10.30 4.36
C ALA A 672 -25.49 -10.61 4.30
N GLY A 673 -26.07 -10.62 3.09
CA GLY A 673 -27.48 -10.92 2.85
C GLY A 673 -27.85 -12.41 2.95
N LYS A 674 -26.87 -13.32 3.09
CA LYS A 674 -27.11 -14.77 3.22
C LYS A 674 -26.69 -15.29 4.60
N THR A 675 -27.37 -16.35 5.06
CA THR A 675 -26.94 -17.06 6.27
C THR A 675 -25.63 -17.81 6.01
N VAL A 676 -24.82 -17.98 7.06
CA VAL A 676 -23.53 -18.68 6.96
C VAL A 676 -23.75 -20.14 6.54
N GLU A 677 -24.82 -20.77 7.01
CA GLU A 677 -25.19 -22.15 6.69
C GLU A 677 -25.51 -22.32 5.20
N SER A 678 -26.29 -21.40 4.63
CA SER A 678 -26.62 -21.41 3.20
C SER A 678 -25.36 -21.19 2.35
N LEU A 679 -24.55 -20.18 2.68
CA LEU A 679 -23.28 -19.93 1.98
C LEU A 679 -22.35 -21.13 2.04
N LYS A 680 -22.23 -21.76 3.22
CA LYS A 680 -21.37 -22.94 3.43
C LYS A 680 -21.86 -24.15 2.64
N SER A 681 -23.17 -24.34 2.57
CA SER A 681 -23.79 -25.39 1.74
C SER A 681 -23.48 -25.17 0.26
N ASP A 682 -23.79 -23.98 -0.27
CA ASP A 682 -23.53 -23.62 -1.67
C ASP A 682 -22.04 -23.77 -2.02
N PHE A 683 -21.16 -23.26 -1.15
CA PHE A 683 -19.72 -23.30 -1.34
C PHE A 683 -19.18 -24.73 -1.38
N ASN A 684 -19.53 -25.56 -0.40
CA ASN A 684 -19.05 -26.94 -0.33
C ASN A 684 -19.61 -27.80 -1.47
N ALA A 685 -20.87 -27.60 -1.84
CA ALA A 685 -21.50 -28.33 -2.93
C ALA A 685 -20.80 -28.04 -4.27
N GLU A 686 -20.55 -26.77 -4.59
CA GLU A 686 -19.89 -26.42 -5.85
C GLU A 686 -18.39 -26.76 -5.84
N ALA A 687 -17.68 -26.55 -4.73
CA ALA A 687 -16.28 -26.96 -4.62
C ALA A 687 -16.10 -28.47 -4.81
N LYS A 688 -17.00 -29.28 -4.21
CA LYS A 688 -17.03 -30.72 -4.41
C LYS A 688 -17.34 -31.09 -5.86
N ARG A 689 -18.41 -30.52 -6.43
CA ARG A 689 -18.83 -30.76 -7.81
C ARG A 689 -17.73 -30.42 -8.83
N PHE A 690 -16.99 -29.34 -8.60
CA PHE A 690 -15.87 -28.94 -9.45
C PHE A 690 -14.73 -29.97 -9.34
N THR A 691 -14.29 -30.29 -8.13
CA THR A 691 -13.17 -31.21 -7.91
C THR A 691 -13.45 -32.65 -8.36
N GLU A 692 -14.69 -33.12 -8.30
CA GLU A 692 -15.09 -34.46 -8.80
C GLU A 692 -15.03 -34.58 -10.33
N ARG A 693 -15.01 -33.45 -11.07
CA ARG A 693 -14.91 -33.44 -12.53
C ARG A 693 -13.49 -33.37 -13.06
N LEU A 694 -12.53 -33.06 -12.20
CA LEU A 694 -11.13 -32.98 -12.60
C LEU A 694 -10.58 -34.40 -12.74
N ASP A 695 -9.83 -34.65 -13.80
CA ASP A 695 -9.09 -35.90 -13.97
C ASP A 695 -7.84 -35.88 -13.06
N ILE A 696 -8.03 -36.24 -11.79
CA ILE A 696 -6.98 -36.16 -10.75
C ILE A 696 -6.17 -37.45 -10.77
N LEU A 697 -5.01 -37.40 -11.44
CA LEU A 697 -4.18 -38.59 -11.68
C LEU A 697 -3.24 -38.97 -10.51
N ASP A 698 -3.05 -38.14 -9.48
CA ASP A 698 -2.20 -38.47 -8.32
C ASP A 698 -2.59 -37.78 -6.98
N GLY A 699 -1.87 -38.13 -5.90
CA GLY A 699 -2.09 -37.56 -4.56
C GLY A 699 -1.67 -36.09 -4.38
N LEU A 700 -0.88 -35.54 -5.31
CA LEU A 700 -0.44 -34.14 -5.29
C LEU A 700 -1.47 -33.23 -5.95
N GLY A 701 -2.01 -33.63 -7.10
CA GLY A 701 -3.12 -32.98 -7.78
C GLY A 701 -4.36 -32.89 -6.89
N ARG A 702 -4.58 -33.87 -6.00
CA ARG A 702 -5.70 -33.82 -5.04
C ARG A 702 -5.56 -32.70 -4.00
N ARG A 703 -4.37 -32.48 -3.45
CA ARG A 703 -4.12 -31.37 -2.48
C ARG A 703 -4.26 -29.99 -3.13
N PHE A 704 -3.91 -29.94 -4.41
CA PHE A 704 -3.95 -28.75 -5.24
C PHE A 704 -5.37 -28.41 -5.75
N SER A 705 -6.21 -29.42 -6.00
CA SER A 705 -7.59 -29.28 -6.50
C SER A 705 -8.52 -28.49 -5.58
N VAL A 706 -8.28 -28.55 -4.26
CA VAL A 706 -9.13 -27.88 -3.25
C VAL A 706 -9.14 -26.37 -3.46
N SER A 707 -7.98 -25.77 -3.74
CA SER A 707 -7.86 -24.33 -4.00
C SER A 707 -8.67 -23.90 -5.22
N PHE A 708 -8.64 -24.71 -6.29
CA PHE A 708 -9.48 -24.47 -7.48
C PHE A 708 -10.97 -24.70 -7.19
N GLY A 709 -11.32 -25.67 -6.34
CA GLY A 709 -12.67 -25.85 -5.84
C GLY A 709 -13.20 -24.60 -5.11
N TYR A 710 -12.38 -23.96 -4.29
CA TYR A 710 -12.74 -22.70 -3.62
C TYR A 710 -12.96 -21.55 -4.61
N LEU A 711 -12.13 -21.44 -5.65
CA LEU A 711 -12.30 -20.45 -6.70
C LEU A 711 -13.57 -20.71 -7.54
N ALA A 712 -13.86 -21.97 -7.87
CA ALA A 712 -15.07 -22.34 -8.60
C ALA A 712 -16.35 -22.05 -7.80
N ALA A 713 -16.34 -22.38 -6.50
CA ALA A 713 -17.43 -22.02 -5.60
C ALA A 713 -17.61 -20.51 -5.47
N THR A 714 -16.51 -19.75 -5.40
CA THR A 714 -16.53 -18.28 -5.38
C THR A 714 -17.15 -17.73 -6.66
N ALA A 715 -16.76 -18.27 -7.82
CA ALA A 715 -17.34 -17.88 -9.10
C ALA A 715 -18.85 -18.11 -9.13
N LYS A 716 -19.31 -19.25 -8.60
CA LYS A 716 -20.74 -19.56 -8.60
C LYS A 716 -21.57 -18.64 -7.70
N ILE A 717 -21.02 -18.26 -6.56
CA ILE A 717 -21.66 -17.32 -5.64
C ILE A 717 -21.63 -15.90 -6.24
N ALA A 718 -20.55 -15.51 -6.94
CA ALA A 718 -20.45 -14.23 -7.64
C ALA A 718 -21.44 -14.14 -8.83
N GLU A 719 -21.65 -15.24 -9.57
CA GLU A 719 -22.71 -15.33 -10.60
C GLU A 719 -24.10 -15.10 -9.98
N ALA A 720 -24.40 -15.77 -8.87
CA ALA A 720 -25.68 -15.61 -8.17
C ALA A 720 -25.88 -14.17 -7.63
N ALA A 721 -24.80 -13.45 -7.38
CA ALA A 721 -24.80 -12.04 -6.98
C ALA A 721 -24.80 -11.05 -8.17
N ASN A 722 -24.82 -11.53 -9.42
CA ASN A 722 -24.68 -10.73 -10.65
C ASN A 722 -23.38 -9.92 -10.75
N LEU A 723 -22.33 -10.34 -10.03
CA LEU A 723 -20.99 -9.74 -10.09
C LEU A 723 -20.08 -10.45 -11.08
N LEU A 724 -20.48 -11.62 -11.55
CA LEU A 724 -19.81 -12.38 -12.60
C LEU A 724 -20.84 -12.84 -13.63
N SER A 725 -20.58 -12.55 -14.90
CA SER A 725 -21.41 -13.04 -16.00
C SER A 725 -21.23 -14.55 -16.21
N PRO A 726 -22.31 -15.35 -16.36
CA PRO A 726 -22.21 -16.77 -16.74
C PRO A 726 -21.47 -17.01 -18.07
N LYS A 727 -21.41 -15.98 -18.95
CA LYS A 727 -20.64 -16.05 -20.21
C LYS A 727 -19.13 -16.19 -20.00
N ALA A 728 -18.63 -15.81 -18.82
CA ALA A 728 -17.22 -15.99 -18.47
C ALA A 728 -16.82 -17.48 -18.39
N LYS A 729 -17.79 -18.40 -18.27
CA LYS A 729 -17.56 -19.86 -18.21
C LYS A 729 -16.47 -20.23 -17.20
N ALA A 730 -16.57 -19.68 -15.98
CA ALA A 730 -15.52 -19.77 -14.98
C ALA A 730 -15.09 -21.20 -14.64
N GLY A 731 -16.02 -22.16 -14.62
CA GLY A 731 -15.68 -23.57 -14.43
C GLY A 731 -14.73 -24.10 -15.50
N GLU A 732 -15.01 -23.85 -16.79
CA GLU A 732 -14.14 -24.31 -17.88
C GLU A 732 -12.76 -23.64 -17.84
N ALA A 733 -12.73 -22.33 -17.54
CA ALA A 733 -11.49 -21.57 -17.39
C ALA A 733 -10.62 -22.12 -16.26
N LEU A 734 -11.22 -22.38 -15.10
CA LEU A 734 -10.51 -22.94 -13.94
C LEU A 734 -10.03 -24.37 -14.20
N SER A 735 -10.76 -25.19 -14.97
CA SER A 735 -10.32 -26.53 -15.36
C SER A 735 -9.06 -26.48 -16.22
N ARG A 736 -9.01 -25.62 -17.25
CA ARG A 736 -7.81 -25.44 -18.10
C ARG A 736 -6.61 -24.97 -17.28
N LEU A 737 -6.79 -23.97 -16.43
CA LEU A 737 -5.72 -23.47 -15.56
C LEU A 737 -5.25 -24.51 -14.54
N PHE A 738 -6.15 -25.36 -14.04
CA PHE A 738 -5.80 -26.49 -13.18
C PHE A 738 -4.94 -27.51 -13.94
N GLU A 739 -5.33 -27.89 -15.15
CA GLU A 739 -4.58 -28.83 -15.99
C GLU A 739 -3.17 -28.32 -16.28
N ASP A 740 -3.04 -27.05 -16.68
CA ASP A 740 -1.76 -26.40 -16.95
C ASP A 740 -0.86 -26.38 -15.71
N ALA A 741 -1.40 -26.00 -14.56
CA ALA A 741 -0.64 -25.92 -13.32
C ALA A 741 -0.29 -27.33 -12.78
N ALA A 742 -1.19 -28.30 -12.92
CA ALA A 742 -0.93 -29.69 -12.54
C ALA A 742 0.14 -30.33 -13.44
N ALA A 743 0.20 -29.99 -14.73
CA ALA A 743 1.29 -30.40 -15.61
C ALA A 743 2.65 -29.88 -15.11
N GLY A 744 2.68 -28.63 -14.59
CA GLY A 744 3.88 -28.03 -14.01
C GLY A 744 4.35 -28.63 -12.67
N LEU A 745 3.50 -29.40 -11.97
CA LEU A 745 3.90 -30.11 -10.73
C LEU A 745 4.79 -31.32 -11.03
N ARG A 746 4.75 -31.84 -12.26
CA ARG A 746 5.65 -32.91 -12.71
C ARG A 746 7.07 -32.34 -12.79
N PRO A 747 8.10 -33.01 -12.24
CA PRO A 747 9.48 -32.57 -12.43
C PRO A 747 9.72 -32.37 -13.93
N GLU A 748 10.24 -31.21 -14.33
CA GLU A 748 10.65 -31.01 -15.73
C GLU A 748 11.62 -32.12 -16.11
N GLU A 749 11.22 -32.95 -17.09
CA GLU A 749 12.16 -33.86 -17.71
C GLU A 749 13.19 -32.99 -18.45
N ILE A 750 14.37 -32.87 -17.86
CA ILE A 750 15.50 -32.24 -18.54
C ILE A 750 15.76 -33.07 -19.80
N ASP A 751 15.60 -32.45 -20.96
CA ASP A 751 15.96 -33.08 -22.23
C ASP A 751 17.48 -33.33 -22.23
N LEU A 752 17.81 -34.62 -22.24
CA LEU A 752 19.17 -35.14 -22.25
C LEU A 752 19.50 -35.83 -23.58
N THR A 753 18.64 -35.71 -24.61
CA THR A 753 18.79 -36.41 -25.89
C THR A 753 20.18 -36.16 -26.49
N ILE A 754 20.61 -34.90 -26.53
CA ILE A 754 21.93 -34.50 -27.03
C ILE A 754 23.05 -35.15 -26.21
N GLU A 755 22.93 -35.20 -24.89
CA GLU A 755 23.92 -35.79 -24.01
C GLU A 755 24.01 -37.32 -24.15
N PHE A 756 22.88 -38.00 -24.34
CA PHE A 756 22.82 -39.43 -24.65
C PHE A 756 23.44 -39.72 -26.03
N GLU A 757 23.16 -38.89 -27.03
CA GLU A 757 23.78 -38.98 -28.36
C GLU A 757 25.29 -38.72 -28.31
N ARG A 758 25.76 -37.75 -27.51
CA ARG A 758 27.19 -37.49 -27.33
C ARG A 758 27.92 -38.69 -26.74
N LEU A 759 27.35 -39.31 -25.69
CA LEU A 759 27.96 -40.51 -25.11
C LEU A 759 27.90 -41.69 -26.09
N ALA A 760 26.80 -41.89 -26.81
CA ALA A 760 26.68 -42.92 -27.85
C ALA A 760 27.74 -42.76 -28.94
N ASN A 761 27.87 -41.56 -29.51
CA ASN A 761 28.87 -41.26 -30.54
C ASN A 761 30.31 -41.40 -30.02
N PHE A 762 30.54 -41.14 -28.73
CA PHE A 762 31.84 -41.36 -28.10
C PHE A 762 32.16 -42.84 -27.96
N VAL A 763 31.20 -43.67 -27.52
CA VAL A 763 31.44 -45.10 -27.30
C VAL A 763 31.58 -45.91 -28.60
N ASP A 764 31.05 -45.40 -29.71
CA ASP A 764 31.24 -46.02 -31.03
C ASP A 764 32.67 -45.84 -31.59
N GLN A 765 33.46 -44.92 -31.01
CA GLN A 765 34.87 -44.70 -31.38
C GLN A 765 35.75 -45.76 -30.71
N LYS A 766 35.97 -46.89 -31.41
CA LYS A 766 36.74 -48.05 -30.89
C LYS A 766 38.15 -47.70 -30.40
N ASP A 767 38.79 -46.70 -30.99
CA ASP A 767 40.12 -46.25 -30.59
C ASP A 767 40.10 -45.49 -29.25
N LYS A 768 38.94 -44.89 -28.89
CA LYS A 768 38.75 -44.17 -27.62
C LYS A 768 38.09 -45.03 -26.55
N VAL A 769 37.26 -45.99 -26.93
CA VAL A 769 36.57 -46.91 -26.01
C VAL A 769 36.85 -48.35 -26.42
N PRO A 770 38.08 -48.85 -26.17
CA PRO A 770 38.46 -50.21 -26.53
C PRO A 770 37.64 -51.26 -25.76
N THR A 771 37.50 -52.45 -26.34
CA THR A 771 36.87 -53.58 -25.66
C THR A 771 37.91 -54.41 -24.91
N ALA A 772 37.82 -54.43 -23.59
CA ALA A 772 38.65 -55.23 -22.71
C ALA A 772 38.12 -56.66 -22.59
N SER A 773 38.99 -57.63 -22.81
CA SER A 773 38.74 -59.04 -22.47
C SER A 773 39.36 -59.38 -21.11
N ARG A 774 38.68 -60.20 -20.32
CA ARG A 774 39.19 -60.67 -19.03
C ARG A 774 40.56 -61.35 -19.23
N GLY A 775 41.57 -60.89 -18.49
CA GLY A 775 42.93 -61.45 -18.52
C GLY A 775 43.87 -60.89 -19.59
N LYS A 776 43.36 -60.17 -20.61
CA LYS A 776 44.20 -59.49 -21.61
C LYS A 776 44.55 -58.06 -21.17
N ALA A 777 45.76 -57.62 -21.50
CA ALA A 777 46.17 -56.24 -21.24
C ALA A 777 45.50 -55.29 -22.25
N LEU A 778 44.92 -54.19 -21.77
CA LEU A 778 44.60 -53.05 -22.63
C LEU A 778 45.91 -52.36 -23.02
N GLN A 779 46.04 -51.97 -24.29
CA GLN A 779 47.28 -51.35 -24.80
C GLN A 779 47.42 -49.88 -24.41
N GLU A 780 46.29 -49.16 -24.25
CA GLU A 780 46.26 -47.75 -23.87
C GLU A 780 45.18 -47.47 -22.81
N ASP A 781 45.44 -46.51 -21.92
CA ASP A 781 44.47 -46.01 -20.93
C ASP A 781 43.75 -44.76 -21.48
N THR A 782 42.67 -45.00 -22.22
CA THR A 782 41.82 -43.95 -22.79
C THR A 782 40.84 -43.35 -21.77
N GLY A 783 40.77 -43.90 -20.55
CA GLY A 783 39.81 -43.50 -19.51
C GLY A 783 38.39 -44.03 -19.68
N ALA A 784 38.11 -44.79 -20.75
CA ALA A 784 36.86 -45.51 -20.94
C ALA A 784 37.07 -46.83 -21.67
N PHE A 785 36.37 -47.91 -21.30
CA PHE A 785 36.44 -49.18 -22.02
C PHE A 785 35.19 -50.03 -21.83
N PHE A 786 34.92 -50.92 -22.78
CA PHE A 786 33.89 -51.96 -22.64
C PHE A 786 34.46 -53.21 -22.01
N ARG A 787 33.66 -53.91 -21.20
CA ARG A 787 33.99 -55.27 -20.74
C ARG A 787 32.74 -56.11 -20.55
N ASN A 788 32.77 -57.34 -21.07
CA ASN A 788 31.70 -58.30 -20.84
C ASN A 788 31.91 -59.00 -19.50
N GLU A 789 30.91 -58.96 -18.63
CA GLU A 789 30.88 -59.70 -17.36
C GLU A 789 29.58 -60.52 -17.29
N GLY A 790 29.69 -61.80 -17.62
CA GLY A 790 28.52 -62.65 -17.77
C GLY A 790 27.66 -62.21 -18.96
N ALA A 791 26.37 -61.98 -18.73
CA ALA A 791 25.41 -61.54 -19.75
C ALA A 791 25.34 -60.00 -19.92
N VAL A 792 26.06 -59.24 -19.09
CA VAL A 792 26.00 -57.77 -19.11
C VAL A 792 27.23 -57.20 -19.81
N ILE A 793 27.00 -56.25 -20.70
CA ILE A 793 28.04 -55.44 -21.33
C ILE A 793 28.23 -54.19 -20.46
N HIS A 794 29.40 -54.07 -19.84
CA HIS A 794 29.73 -52.95 -18.97
C HIS A 794 30.51 -51.90 -19.74
N LEU A 795 30.05 -50.65 -19.67
CA LEU A 795 30.82 -49.47 -20.04
C LEU A 795 31.43 -48.89 -18.76
N TYR A 796 32.76 -48.98 -18.66
CA TYR A 796 33.53 -48.35 -17.61
C TYR A 796 34.04 -47.00 -18.10
N VAL A 797 33.66 -45.90 -17.43
CA VAL A 797 34.10 -44.54 -17.81
C VAL A 797 34.54 -43.74 -16.58
N ARG A 798 35.69 -43.05 -16.65
CA ARG A 798 36.13 -42.14 -15.58
C ARG A 798 35.26 -40.89 -15.56
N SER A 799 35.02 -40.34 -14.36
CA SER A 799 34.18 -39.14 -14.20
C SER A 799 34.67 -37.94 -15.01
N GLU A 800 35.99 -37.77 -15.13
CA GLU A 800 36.60 -36.69 -15.92
C GLU A 800 36.29 -36.83 -17.42
N GLU A 801 36.38 -38.06 -17.95
CA GLU A 801 36.12 -38.32 -19.36
C GLU A 801 34.62 -38.19 -19.68
N LEU A 802 33.76 -38.71 -18.79
CA LEU A 802 32.33 -38.52 -18.90
C LEU A 802 31.96 -37.02 -18.86
N GLY A 803 32.62 -36.24 -18.01
CA GLY A 803 32.45 -34.79 -17.94
C GLY A 803 32.86 -34.08 -19.22
N ARG A 804 33.94 -34.51 -19.89
CA ARG A 804 34.34 -33.97 -21.21
C ARG A 804 33.33 -34.28 -22.30
N VAL A 805 32.79 -35.50 -22.33
CA VAL A 805 31.86 -35.95 -23.38
C VAL A 805 30.46 -35.37 -23.19
N VAL A 806 29.93 -35.39 -21.97
CA VAL A 806 28.57 -34.94 -21.66
C VAL A 806 28.51 -33.41 -21.46
N GLY A 807 29.59 -32.82 -20.96
CA GLY A 807 29.67 -31.38 -20.70
C GLY A 807 28.99 -30.96 -19.40
N SER A 808 28.45 -29.73 -19.37
CA SER A 808 27.94 -29.09 -18.15
C SER A 808 26.77 -29.81 -17.48
N LYS A 809 26.05 -30.70 -18.18
CA LYS A 809 24.92 -31.48 -17.66
C LYS A 809 25.30 -32.83 -17.04
N VAL A 810 26.60 -33.15 -16.89
CA VAL A 810 27.07 -34.48 -16.47
C VAL A 810 26.45 -34.99 -15.16
N GLU A 811 26.21 -34.13 -14.17
CA GLU A 811 25.62 -34.54 -12.89
C GLU A 811 24.13 -34.93 -13.04
N VAL A 812 23.38 -34.20 -13.85
CA VAL A 812 21.96 -34.51 -14.17
C VAL A 812 21.87 -35.77 -15.02
N PHE A 813 22.78 -35.93 -15.97
CA PHE A 813 22.88 -37.11 -16.82
C PHE A 813 23.15 -38.38 -16.00
N ILE A 814 24.10 -38.32 -15.06
CA ILE A 814 24.38 -39.43 -14.13
C ILE A 814 23.15 -39.74 -13.27
N ALA A 815 22.42 -38.73 -12.80
CA ALA A 815 21.18 -38.94 -12.04
C ALA A 815 20.12 -39.70 -12.87
N LYS A 816 19.91 -39.34 -14.15
CA LYS A 816 18.98 -40.05 -15.05
C LYS A 816 19.40 -41.51 -15.26
N LEU A 817 20.70 -41.80 -15.40
CA LEU A 817 21.21 -43.17 -15.50
C LEU A 817 21.05 -43.97 -14.20
N LEU A 818 21.17 -43.32 -13.05
CA LEU A 818 20.93 -43.93 -11.73
C LEU A 818 19.45 -44.28 -11.55
N ASP A 819 18.55 -43.36 -11.89
CA ASP A 819 17.09 -43.56 -11.80
C ASP A 819 16.61 -44.65 -12.77
N GLY A 820 17.17 -44.68 -13.98
CA GLY A 820 16.93 -45.75 -14.96
C GLY A 820 17.63 -47.08 -14.63
N GLY A 821 18.34 -47.18 -13.51
CA GLY A 821 19.01 -48.40 -13.06
C GLY A 821 20.16 -48.87 -13.96
N ALA A 822 20.71 -47.98 -14.80
CA ALA A 822 21.84 -48.27 -15.68
C ALA A 822 23.18 -48.16 -14.97
N VAL A 823 23.30 -47.41 -13.87
CA VAL A 823 24.56 -47.34 -13.10
C VAL A 823 24.65 -48.46 -12.06
N ILE A 824 25.70 -49.26 -12.13
CA ILE A 824 25.98 -50.34 -11.18
C ILE A 824 26.85 -49.80 -10.04
N ARG A 825 26.23 -49.59 -8.88
CA ARG A 825 26.88 -48.96 -7.71
C ARG A 825 27.97 -49.85 -7.08
N GLY A 826 29.04 -49.21 -6.61
CA GLY A 826 30.07 -49.85 -5.79
C GLY A 826 29.77 -49.75 -4.29
N LYS A 827 30.54 -50.49 -3.47
CA LYS A 827 30.42 -50.45 -1.99
C LYS A 827 30.66 -49.07 -1.36
N SER A 828 31.34 -48.15 -2.04
CA SER A 828 31.75 -46.84 -1.52
C SER A 828 31.28 -45.66 -2.39
N GLY A 829 30.11 -45.79 -3.03
CA GLY A 829 29.47 -44.72 -3.80
C GLY A 829 29.19 -45.08 -5.26
N ARG A 830 28.92 -44.05 -6.08
CA ARG A 830 28.53 -44.19 -7.50
C ARG A 830 29.62 -44.70 -8.43
N THR A 831 30.90 -44.62 -8.04
CA THR A 831 32.03 -45.18 -8.81
C THR A 831 32.69 -46.33 -8.06
N LYS A 832 33.32 -47.28 -8.77
CA LYS A 832 34.03 -48.41 -8.18
C LYS A 832 35.45 -48.57 -8.73
N ASN A 833 36.33 -49.15 -7.92
CA ASN A 833 37.66 -49.54 -8.38
C ASN A 833 37.54 -50.72 -9.33
N VAL A 834 38.12 -50.60 -10.52
CA VAL A 834 38.11 -51.67 -11.51
C VAL A 834 39.54 -52.14 -11.74
N LYS A 835 39.77 -53.45 -11.62
CA LYS A 835 41.04 -54.07 -12.00
C LYS A 835 40.96 -54.48 -13.46
N GLN A 836 41.85 -53.93 -14.28
CA GLN A 836 42.02 -54.32 -15.68
C GLN A 836 43.52 -54.31 -15.99
N LYS A 837 44.02 -55.41 -16.58
CA LYS A 837 45.45 -55.55 -16.89
C LYS A 837 45.82 -54.52 -17.96
N GLY A 838 47.00 -53.91 -17.87
CA GLY A 838 47.48 -52.89 -18.83
C GLY A 838 47.15 -51.44 -18.47
N ILE A 839 46.26 -51.19 -17.49
CA ILE A 839 45.92 -49.84 -17.03
C ILE A 839 46.05 -49.71 -15.51
N GLY A 840 46.33 -48.49 -15.03
CA GLY A 840 46.51 -48.19 -13.62
C GLY A 840 45.22 -48.36 -12.78
N ARG A 841 45.36 -48.40 -11.45
CA ARG A 841 44.21 -48.48 -10.54
C ARG A 841 43.46 -47.14 -10.55
N SER A 842 42.22 -47.14 -11.03
CA SER A 842 41.35 -45.95 -11.03
C SER A 842 39.90 -46.31 -10.67
N ARG A 843 39.11 -45.28 -10.34
CA ARG A 843 37.67 -45.42 -10.11
C ARG A 843 36.90 -45.09 -11.38
N TYR A 844 35.95 -45.95 -11.72
CA TYR A 844 35.10 -45.81 -12.89
C TYR A 844 33.64 -45.74 -12.47
N LEU A 845 32.85 -44.97 -13.20
CA LEU A 845 31.41 -45.17 -13.27
C LEU A 845 31.19 -46.45 -14.10
N ASP A 846 30.42 -47.38 -13.55
CA ASP A 846 30.07 -48.63 -14.21
C ASP A 846 28.64 -48.53 -14.73
N ILE A 847 28.49 -48.57 -16.05
CA ILE A 847 27.20 -48.43 -16.73
C ILE A 847 26.87 -49.76 -17.43
N ASP A 848 25.72 -50.32 -17.10
CA ASP A 848 25.07 -51.38 -17.87
C ASP A 848 24.67 -50.80 -19.24
N TYR A 849 25.41 -51.19 -20.27
CA TYR A 849 25.26 -50.60 -21.60
C TYR A 849 23.91 -50.94 -22.25
N GLY A 850 23.35 -52.13 -21.96
CA GLY A 850 22.04 -52.51 -22.46
C GLY A 850 20.93 -51.61 -21.90
N LYS A 851 21.00 -51.31 -20.59
CA LYS A 851 20.06 -50.38 -19.96
C LYS A 851 20.27 -48.94 -20.39
N PHE A 852 21.52 -48.52 -20.62
CA PHE A 852 21.81 -47.22 -21.22
C PHE A 852 21.10 -47.06 -22.58
N LEU A 853 21.19 -48.05 -23.47
CA LEU A 853 20.50 -48.03 -24.76
C LEU A 853 18.96 -48.02 -24.61
N ALA A 854 18.42 -48.75 -23.63
CA ALA A 854 16.98 -48.75 -23.36
C ALA A 854 16.46 -47.41 -22.82
N ILE A 855 17.28 -46.66 -22.06
CA ILE A 855 16.95 -45.30 -21.63
C ILE A 855 17.03 -44.34 -22.82
N ARG A 856 18.09 -44.46 -23.63
CA ARG A 856 18.27 -43.65 -24.85
C ARG A 856 17.10 -43.80 -25.83
N ALA A 857 16.60 -45.02 -26.05
CA ALA A 857 15.50 -45.27 -26.98
C ALA A 857 14.12 -44.72 -26.53
N LYS A 858 14.00 -44.25 -25.29
CA LYS A 858 12.79 -43.66 -24.71
C LYS A 858 12.82 -42.13 -24.67
N LEU A 859 13.99 -41.55 -24.92
CA LEU A 859 14.20 -40.11 -25.13
C LEU A 859 14.08 -39.84 -26.63
#